data_AF-A0A316US14-F1
#
_entry.id   AF-A0A316US14-F1
#
_cell.length_a   1.000
_cell.length_b   1.000
_cell.length_c   1.000
_cell.angle_alpha   90.00
_cell.angle_beta   90.00
_cell.angle_gamma   90.00
#
_symmetry.space_group_name_H-M   'P 1'
#
loop_
_entity.id
_entity.type
_entity.pdbx_description
1 polymer ?
#
loop_
_entity_poly.entity_id
_entity_poly.type
_entity_poly.pdbx_seq_one_letter_code
_entity_poly.pdbx_strand_id
1 'polypeptide(L)'
;MAAGLKTIILLSFVLAVGFLLVILSCALWANWLPLLVALLYVLAPLPNSICAKCAGADDFSADYNSSFLDFGNWLTSVMVVSGFALPVTLAHSGVIHSMACIMSMVGGGLVYGTTLPSGGRLICRSASRAASSSGLDELARNPILELRDVHRSKRFPGPRPRMVLVHLPTSSTSSKPLPSTAKDYSHAYYHILRCARRQSATSSAAAGAVLILVATDVDALCAARALARLLSEDEIMYRIAPVDGFRTLQRIVQEDVVGNEDLHSLILLNLGSLLSLPSYFGPEALPLPPSANVHLIDSHRPWNLDNLFATNEIMDRLWVWDDGDIVARMQKEREAYETLEFEVDTDEEEDEDDDEDDSQEASSGSESEDGDPDDLDSPSGSKRRRVRTMSANGSQLGDDEDNDDERGGGRSRASASRSPPPRRRRHRKRVSRSPSESKKVSREQKDIYRAILARYYNRGTGLGMSVAGMLFVLAEALGRAENEGLWLAILGLTSQYLTNSIPSDLYDDYATGLASDVIALNPPVASTSGQAANSHLPKPASADDGRIRVINDELRFTLYRHWSLESAMYHTPYVAGKLGIWREKGLSKIRGLLAKMGFSLIHSRQHYNNMPLDLRNSLTERLESIAPEYGLTDLVLKSFVRSFGYRSNPLSAMDSVEGLNALLVAATGLRVEVQDEALTFTGAAPTNTDRGAYRGQGTPITSELFGAKRMWSVGGGGNSAGDGKENRAPGANGATGSSADNGGDASLDDAALTAPAAQSETWSRNFFIAYSALESKRSASLQMLNSSLSLARSLHSAILDVGTSLIDKQSIRSLKSFRLAILRDGPHLDIFSTQPAMLTRLGLWLTDALRDIVNEQERRKQEAKKARKAEKRSGRKGASSRDEDEEDNSAAGLQSLPFVLCALNATRDLYLVVGLIGSPDFGDVQRNRFGLAFQDAIRKSGARARSEGWFDTTAVEIRKEDLTPFVERLELRS
;
A
#
# COMPACT_ATOMS: atom_id res chain seq x y z
N MET A 1 -33.72 -71.06 18.09
CA MET A 1 -32.27 -71.43 18.02
C MET A 1 -31.72 -71.64 16.61
N ALA A 2 -32.40 -72.37 15.69
CA ALA A 2 -31.84 -72.79 14.40
C ALA A 2 -31.17 -71.72 13.49
N ALA A 3 -31.59 -70.45 13.55
CA ALA A 3 -30.98 -69.36 12.77
C ALA A 3 -29.54 -69.01 13.20
N GLY A 4 -29.21 -69.14 14.49
CA GLY A 4 -27.88 -68.84 15.02
C GLY A 4 -26.83 -69.82 14.49
N LEU A 5 -27.14 -71.12 14.50
CA LEU A 5 -26.20 -72.18 14.12
C LEU A 5 -25.72 -72.04 12.67
N LYS A 6 -26.61 -71.76 11.72
CA LYS A 6 -26.25 -71.50 10.31
C LYS A 6 -25.31 -70.30 10.17
N THR A 7 -25.54 -69.25 10.96
CA THR A 7 -24.71 -68.03 10.97
C THR A 7 -23.32 -68.29 11.53
N ILE A 8 -23.22 -69.08 12.61
CA ILE A 8 -21.94 -69.47 13.23
C ILE A 8 -21.13 -70.35 12.28
N ILE A 9 -21.74 -71.39 11.69
CA ILE A 9 -21.06 -72.28 10.72
C ILE A 9 -20.50 -71.48 9.53
N LEU A 10 -21.29 -70.55 8.98
CA LEU A 10 -20.85 -69.69 7.89
C LEU A 10 -19.69 -68.77 8.31
N LEU A 11 -19.76 -68.16 9.50
CA LEU A 11 -18.68 -67.30 10.01
C LEU A 11 -17.38 -68.08 10.21
N SER A 12 -17.44 -69.28 10.81
CA SER A 12 -16.29 -70.17 10.99
C SER A 12 -15.71 -70.64 9.66
N PHE A 13 -16.54 -70.92 8.65
CA PHE A 13 -16.08 -71.26 7.30
C PHE A 13 -15.34 -70.09 6.63
N VAL A 14 -15.90 -68.88 6.67
CA VAL A 14 -15.26 -67.68 6.09
C VAL A 14 -13.94 -67.37 6.80
N LEU A 15 -13.88 -67.50 8.12
CA LEU A 15 -12.65 -67.33 8.92
C LEU A 15 -11.59 -68.37 8.54
N ALA A 16 -11.98 -69.64 8.37
CA ALA A 16 -11.07 -70.71 7.94
C ALA A 16 -10.51 -70.46 6.54
N VAL A 17 -11.34 -69.99 5.59
CA VAL A 17 -10.88 -69.58 4.25
C VAL A 17 -9.94 -68.37 4.34
N GLY A 18 -10.24 -67.38 5.19
CA GLY A 18 -9.37 -66.22 5.41
C GLY A 18 -7.96 -66.61 5.88
N PHE A 19 -7.86 -67.45 6.91
CA PHE A 19 -6.56 -67.97 7.37
C PHE A 19 -5.87 -68.88 6.33
N LEU A 20 -6.62 -69.71 5.61
CA LEU A 20 -6.06 -70.56 4.55
C LEU A 20 -5.39 -69.72 3.46
N LEU A 21 -5.97 -68.59 3.05
CA LEU A 21 -5.39 -67.71 2.03
C LEU A 21 -4.11 -67.00 2.49
N VAL A 22 -4.01 -66.59 3.76
CA VAL A 22 -2.77 -66.00 4.31
C VAL A 22 -1.68 -67.06 4.53
N ILE A 23 -2.05 -68.28 4.92
CA ILE A 23 -1.10 -69.40 5.01
C ILE A 23 -0.59 -69.79 3.61
N LEU A 24 -1.48 -69.82 2.60
CA LEU A 24 -1.12 -70.13 1.22
C LEU A 24 -0.24 -69.05 0.57
N SER A 25 -0.49 -67.77 0.86
CA SER A 25 0.37 -66.67 0.40
C SER A 25 1.79 -66.74 0.95
N CYS A 26 1.98 -67.37 2.11
CA CYS A 26 3.30 -67.67 2.66
C CYS A 26 3.90 -68.96 2.05
N ALA A 27 3.15 -70.06 2.12
CA ALA A 27 3.65 -71.41 1.82
C ALA A 27 4.01 -71.61 0.33
N LEU A 28 3.23 -71.04 -0.59
CA LEU A 28 3.40 -71.25 -2.02
C LEU A 28 4.63 -70.51 -2.61
N TRP A 29 5.14 -69.51 -1.90
CA TRP A 29 6.32 -68.72 -2.28
C TRP A 29 7.47 -68.78 -1.25
N ALA A 30 7.38 -69.69 -0.25
CA ALA A 30 8.36 -69.89 0.82
C ALA A 30 8.76 -68.63 1.63
N ASN A 31 7.95 -67.56 1.60
CA ASN A 31 8.21 -66.30 2.30
C ASN A 31 7.18 -66.11 3.42
N TRP A 32 7.62 -65.98 4.67
CA TRP A 32 6.75 -65.92 5.85
C TRP A 32 6.30 -64.51 6.25
N LEU A 33 6.79 -63.46 5.57
CA LEU A 33 6.40 -62.07 5.83
C LEU A 33 4.89 -61.75 5.68
N PRO A 34 4.09 -62.37 4.76
CA PRO A 34 2.65 -62.13 4.70
C PRO A 34 1.91 -62.51 5.97
N LEU A 35 2.45 -63.41 6.81
CA LEU A 35 1.80 -63.87 8.05
C LEU A 35 1.58 -62.73 9.06
N LEU A 36 2.42 -61.69 9.03
CA LEU A 36 2.29 -60.50 9.88
C LEU A 36 0.98 -59.74 9.61
N VAL A 37 0.40 -59.87 8.42
CA VAL A 37 -0.90 -59.29 8.04
C VAL A 37 -2.04 -59.90 8.85
N ALA A 38 -2.02 -61.22 9.06
CA ALA A 38 -3.02 -61.88 9.91
C ALA A 38 -2.87 -61.45 11.38
N LEU A 39 -1.64 -61.25 11.86
CA LEU A 39 -1.39 -60.72 13.20
C LEU A 39 -1.99 -59.31 13.37
N LEU A 40 -1.78 -58.40 12.42
CA LEU A 40 -2.37 -57.06 12.45
C LEU A 40 -3.91 -57.10 12.53
N TYR A 41 -4.58 -57.90 11.69
CA TYR A 41 -6.05 -57.98 11.71
C TYR A 41 -6.62 -58.70 12.94
N VAL A 42 -5.88 -59.63 13.56
CA VAL A 42 -6.28 -60.26 14.84
C VAL A 42 -6.09 -59.32 16.03
N LEU A 43 -5.08 -58.44 16.00
CA LEU A 43 -4.86 -57.42 17.02
C LEU A 43 -5.75 -56.18 16.84
N ALA A 44 -6.21 -55.87 15.62
CA ALA A 44 -7.03 -54.72 15.28
C ALA A 44 -8.26 -54.46 16.19
N PRO A 45 -9.04 -55.46 16.68
CA PRO A 45 -10.15 -55.19 17.60
C PRO A 45 -9.73 -54.92 19.07
N LEU A 46 -8.47 -55.16 19.46
CA LEU A 46 -8.04 -55.06 20.86
C LEU A 46 -8.06 -53.63 21.42
N PRO A 47 -7.55 -52.57 20.73
CA PRO A 47 -7.58 -51.21 21.27
C PRO A 47 -9.01 -50.75 21.59
N ASN A 48 -9.98 -50.99 20.69
CA ASN A 48 -11.39 -50.68 20.95
C ASN A 48 -11.94 -51.44 22.16
N SER A 49 -11.58 -52.71 22.35
CA SER A 49 -12.02 -53.51 23.51
C SER A 49 -11.38 -53.07 24.83
N ILE A 50 -10.22 -52.41 24.80
CA ILE A 50 -9.53 -51.86 25.97
C ILE A 50 -10.09 -50.46 26.29
N CYS A 51 -10.08 -49.55 25.32
CA CYS A 51 -10.59 -48.18 25.47
C CYS A 51 -12.05 -48.14 25.91
N ALA A 52 -12.92 -49.01 25.36
CA ALA A 52 -14.32 -49.10 25.76
C ALA A 52 -14.54 -49.66 27.19
N LYS A 53 -13.53 -50.30 27.80
CA LYS A 53 -13.56 -50.68 29.23
C LYS A 53 -13.04 -49.57 30.13
N CYS A 54 -12.01 -48.83 29.68
CA CYS A 54 -11.50 -47.67 30.41
C CYS A 54 -12.53 -46.54 30.49
N ALA A 55 -13.24 -46.25 29.39
CA ALA A 55 -14.28 -45.20 29.34
C ALA A 55 -15.57 -45.51 30.13
N GLY A 56 -15.66 -46.68 30.76
CA GLY A 56 -16.80 -47.10 31.59
C GLY A 56 -16.54 -47.10 33.10
N ALA A 57 -15.46 -46.47 33.56
CA ALA A 57 -15.06 -46.46 34.96
C ALA A 57 -15.57 -45.23 35.75
N ASP A 58 -15.64 -44.06 35.11
CA ASP A 58 -15.96 -42.78 35.76
C ASP A 58 -17.08 -42.02 35.01
N ASP A 59 -18.27 -41.96 35.62
CA ASP A 59 -19.48 -41.31 35.07
C ASP A 59 -19.44 -39.75 35.13
N PHE A 60 -18.37 -39.15 35.65
CA PHE A 60 -18.34 -37.72 36.00
C PHE A 60 -17.83 -36.76 34.91
N SER A 61 -17.32 -37.23 33.77
CA SER A 61 -16.83 -36.34 32.69
C SER A 61 -16.99 -36.92 31.28
N ALA A 62 -18.13 -36.64 30.64
CA ALA A 62 -18.44 -37.11 29.28
C ALA A 62 -17.38 -36.72 28.22
N ASP A 63 -16.89 -35.47 28.27
CA ASP A 63 -15.92 -34.94 27.29
C ASP A 63 -14.51 -35.54 27.39
N TYR A 64 -14.19 -36.19 28.53
CA TYR A 64 -12.91 -36.89 28.69
C TYR A 64 -13.00 -38.36 28.25
N ASN A 65 -14.17 -38.99 28.45
CA ASN A 65 -14.43 -40.38 28.05
C ASN A 65 -14.51 -40.55 26.52
N SER A 66 -14.98 -39.54 25.78
CA SER A 66 -14.93 -39.52 24.31
C SER A 66 -13.51 -39.62 23.76
N SER A 67 -12.55 -38.89 24.37
CA SER A 67 -11.15 -38.86 23.92
C SER A 67 -10.48 -40.24 23.97
N PHE A 68 -10.80 -41.09 24.95
CA PHE A 68 -10.31 -42.48 25.01
C PHE A 68 -10.94 -43.38 23.94
N LEU A 69 -12.24 -43.19 23.66
CA LEU A 69 -12.94 -43.93 22.60
C LEU A 69 -12.42 -43.56 21.22
N ASP A 70 -12.18 -42.27 20.96
CA ASP A 70 -11.65 -41.79 19.69
C ASP A 70 -10.18 -42.16 19.48
N PHE A 71 -9.36 -42.19 20.54
CA PHE A 71 -8.02 -42.78 20.48
C PHE A 71 -8.05 -44.27 20.09
N GLY A 72 -9.01 -45.04 20.63
CA GLY A 72 -9.25 -46.42 20.21
C GLY A 72 -9.65 -46.52 18.73
N ASN A 73 -10.64 -45.74 18.30
CA ASN A 73 -11.11 -45.69 16.91
C ASN A 73 -9.99 -45.31 15.93
N TRP A 74 -9.11 -44.38 16.32
CA TRP A 74 -7.93 -43.98 15.55
C TRP A 74 -6.91 -45.13 15.47
N LEU A 75 -6.50 -45.71 16.61
CA LEU A 75 -5.47 -46.75 16.65
C LEU A 75 -5.91 -48.04 15.93
N THR A 76 -7.21 -48.38 16.00
CA THR A 76 -7.77 -49.50 15.24
C THR A 76 -7.83 -49.21 13.74
N SER A 77 -8.14 -47.98 13.34
CA SER A 77 -8.08 -47.54 11.93
C SER A 77 -6.65 -47.62 11.38
N VAL A 78 -5.64 -47.21 12.14
CA VAL A 78 -4.22 -47.33 11.77
C VAL A 78 -3.85 -48.80 11.51
N MET A 79 -4.18 -49.71 12.43
CA MET A 79 -3.88 -51.15 12.29
C MET A 79 -4.54 -51.78 11.04
N VAL A 80 -5.79 -51.41 10.75
CA VAL A 80 -6.53 -51.90 9.57
C VAL A 80 -5.92 -51.38 8.26
N VAL A 81 -5.50 -50.11 8.21
CA VAL A 81 -4.82 -49.53 7.04
C VAL A 81 -3.43 -50.15 6.87
N SER A 82 -2.66 -50.35 7.94
CA SER A 82 -1.38 -51.05 7.90
C SER A 82 -1.50 -52.49 7.36
N GLY A 83 -2.59 -53.20 7.68
CA GLY A 83 -2.87 -54.54 7.15
C GLY A 83 -3.02 -54.59 5.62
N PHE A 84 -3.52 -53.53 4.99
CA PHE A 84 -3.60 -53.42 3.52
C PHE A 84 -2.33 -52.81 2.90
N ALA A 85 -1.69 -51.86 3.58
CA ALA A 85 -0.49 -51.19 3.08
C ALA A 85 0.75 -52.11 3.06
N LEU A 86 0.92 -52.98 4.07
CA LEU A 86 2.11 -53.80 4.24
C LEU A 86 2.30 -54.88 3.12
N PRO A 87 1.26 -55.59 2.64
CA PRO A 87 1.36 -56.39 1.41
C PRO A 87 1.82 -55.57 0.21
N VAL A 88 1.27 -54.36 0.03
CA VAL A 88 1.53 -53.50 -1.14
C VAL A 88 2.96 -52.96 -1.13
N THR A 89 3.48 -52.51 0.03
CA THR A 89 4.87 -52.05 0.13
C THR A 89 5.88 -53.19 -0.05
N LEU A 90 5.58 -54.39 0.45
CA LEU A 90 6.42 -55.58 0.25
C LEU A 90 6.35 -56.14 -1.18
N ALA A 91 5.26 -55.90 -1.91
CA ALA A 91 5.18 -56.17 -3.34
C ALA A 91 5.97 -55.12 -4.15
N HIS A 92 5.84 -53.84 -3.80
CA HIS A 92 6.57 -52.74 -4.45
C HIS A 92 8.10 -52.81 -4.23
N SER A 93 8.56 -53.38 -3.11
CA SER A 93 9.99 -53.64 -2.87
C SER A 93 10.51 -54.95 -3.49
N GLY A 94 9.66 -55.69 -4.23
CA GLY A 94 10.02 -56.95 -4.87
C GLY A 94 10.22 -58.14 -3.91
N VAL A 95 9.93 -57.97 -2.62
CA VAL A 95 10.10 -59.01 -1.58
C VAL A 95 8.97 -60.05 -1.64
N ILE A 96 7.78 -59.66 -2.10
CA ILE A 96 6.59 -60.52 -2.22
C ILE A 96 6.05 -60.47 -3.66
N HIS A 97 5.74 -61.63 -4.23
CA HIS A 97 5.13 -61.72 -5.57
C HIS A 97 3.70 -61.16 -5.56
N SER A 98 3.29 -60.45 -6.62
CA SER A 98 1.97 -59.78 -6.71
C SER A 98 0.76 -60.70 -6.43
N MET A 99 0.86 -62.00 -6.75
CA MET A 99 -0.20 -62.98 -6.46
C MET A 99 -0.30 -63.32 -4.96
N ALA A 100 0.84 -63.40 -4.26
CA ALA A 100 0.88 -63.54 -2.81
C ALA A 100 0.31 -62.29 -2.11
N CYS A 101 0.60 -61.09 -2.64
CA CYS A 101 0.00 -59.83 -2.17
C CYS A 101 -1.53 -59.88 -2.24
N ILE A 102 -2.10 -60.23 -3.39
CA ILE A 102 -3.56 -60.35 -3.58
C ILE A 102 -4.16 -61.37 -2.61
N MET A 103 -3.59 -62.57 -2.49
CA MET A 103 -4.08 -63.60 -1.57
C MET A 103 -3.99 -63.17 -0.11
N SER A 104 -2.94 -62.44 0.27
CA SER A 104 -2.78 -61.91 1.63
C SER A 104 -3.78 -60.79 1.96
N MET A 105 -4.07 -59.89 1.01
CA MET A 105 -5.06 -58.82 1.19
C MET A 105 -6.49 -59.37 1.28
N VAL A 106 -6.85 -60.34 0.42
CA VAL A 106 -8.16 -61.00 0.47
C VAL A 106 -8.30 -61.82 1.77
N GLY A 107 -7.29 -62.62 2.13
CA GLY A 107 -7.29 -63.40 3.36
C GLY A 107 -7.43 -62.54 4.61
N GLY A 108 -6.64 -61.47 4.72
CA GLY A 108 -6.71 -60.51 5.82
C GLY A 108 -8.06 -59.79 5.92
N GLY A 109 -8.62 -59.36 4.78
CA GLY A 109 -9.94 -58.74 4.71
C GLY A 109 -11.07 -59.67 5.17
N LEU A 110 -10.99 -60.98 4.83
CA LEU A 110 -11.95 -61.98 5.32
C LEU A 110 -11.81 -62.20 6.84
N VAL A 111 -10.59 -62.32 7.37
CA VAL A 111 -10.36 -62.44 8.82
C VAL A 111 -10.96 -61.23 9.55
N TYR A 112 -10.59 -60.01 9.17
CA TYR A 112 -11.13 -58.79 9.81
C TYR A 112 -12.66 -58.71 9.70
N GLY A 113 -13.23 -59.00 8.52
CA GLY A 113 -14.67 -59.04 8.30
C GLY A 113 -15.43 -60.03 9.20
N THR A 114 -14.78 -61.11 9.65
CA THR A 114 -15.36 -62.05 10.63
C THR A 114 -15.19 -61.62 12.09
N THR A 115 -14.21 -60.77 12.41
CA THR A 115 -13.98 -60.26 13.79
C THR A 115 -14.89 -59.10 14.19
N LEU A 116 -15.54 -58.42 13.23
CA LEU A 116 -16.41 -57.27 13.49
C LEU A 116 -17.71 -57.66 14.21
N PRO A 117 -18.02 -57.06 15.39
CA PRO A 117 -19.29 -57.27 16.08
C PRO A 117 -20.50 -56.88 15.22
N SER A 118 -21.62 -57.60 15.39
CA SER A 118 -22.80 -57.52 14.52
C SER A 118 -23.44 -56.14 14.33
N GLY A 119 -23.15 -55.16 15.20
CA GLY A 119 -23.59 -53.77 15.04
C GLY A 119 -22.85 -52.98 13.94
N GLY A 120 -21.60 -53.33 13.62
CA GLY A 120 -20.76 -52.56 12.67
C GLY A 120 -21.18 -52.63 11.20
N ARG A 121 -22.14 -53.50 10.85
CA ARG A 121 -22.52 -53.83 9.45
C ARG A 121 -23.17 -52.68 8.66
N LEU A 122 -23.50 -51.57 9.32
CA LEU A 122 -23.97 -50.35 8.67
C LEU A 122 -22.83 -49.50 8.10
N ILE A 123 -21.65 -49.48 8.74
CA ILE A 123 -20.54 -48.56 8.37
C ILE A 123 -19.83 -49.01 7.09
N CYS A 124 -19.61 -50.32 6.89
CA CYS A 124 -19.08 -50.82 5.61
C CYS A 124 -20.03 -50.56 4.43
N ARG A 125 -21.34 -50.37 4.68
CA ARG A 125 -22.35 -50.08 3.66
C ARG A 125 -22.39 -48.62 3.21
N SER A 126 -21.88 -47.67 4.00
CA SER A 126 -21.65 -46.30 3.54
C SER A 126 -20.31 -46.18 2.81
N ALA A 127 -19.23 -46.78 3.34
CA ALA A 127 -17.91 -46.79 2.68
C ALA A 127 -17.97 -47.40 1.26
N SER A 128 -18.65 -48.54 1.10
CA SER A 128 -18.84 -49.19 -0.21
C SER A 128 -19.71 -48.39 -1.19
N ARG A 129 -20.45 -47.36 -0.74
CA ARG A 129 -21.16 -46.43 -1.63
C ARG A 129 -20.27 -45.27 -2.06
N ALA A 130 -19.45 -44.72 -1.16
CA ALA A 130 -18.49 -43.67 -1.50
C ALA A 130 -17.45 -44.13 -2.54
N ALA A 131 -16.99 -45.38 -2.45
CA ALA A 131 -16.09 -45.99 -3.43
C ALA A 131 -16.74 -46.30 -4.80
N SER A 132 -18.06 -46.15 -4.94
CA SER A 132 -18.80 -46.43 -6.18
C SER A 132 -19.14 -45.16 -6.99
N SER A 133 -18.76 -43.97 -6.51
CA SER A 133 -19.04 -42.69 -7.16
C SER A 133 -17.81 -42.00 -7.77
N SER A 134 -16.61 -42.57 -7.63
CA SER A 134 -15.37 -42.06 -8.23
C SER A 134 -15.17 -42.63 -9.64
N GLY A 135 -15.95 -42.11 -10.60
CA GLY A 135 -15.71 -42.36 -12.03
C GLY A 135 -14.49 -41.59 -12.51
N LEU A 136 -13.37 -42.29 -12.71
CA LEU A 136 -12.18 -41.80 -13.39
C LEU A 136 -12.04 -42.53 -14.73
N ASP A 137 -12.54 -41.91 -15.80
CA ASP A 137 -11.86 -41.73 -17.09
C ASP A 137 -12.75 -40.92 -18.07
N GLU A 138 -12.16 -40.50 -19.19
CA GLU A 138 -12.81 -39.71 -20.27
C GLU A 138 -13.47 -38.36 -19.89
N LEU A 139 -12.66 -37.30 -19.72
CA LEU A 139 -12.85 -36.08 -20.53
C LEU A 139 -11.59 -35.20 -20.68
N ALA A 140 -10.52 -35.76 -21.26
CA ALA A 140 -9.34 -34.97 -21.64
C ALA A 140 -9.58 -34.14 -22.92
N ARG A 141 -10.28 -33.00 -22.80
CA ARG A 141 -10.26 -31.90 -23.80
C ARG A 141 -10.80 -30.58 -23.24
N ASN A 142 -10.05 -29.49 -23.43
CA ASN A 142 -10.43 -28.13 -23.04
C ASN A 142 -11.68 -27.66 -23.80
N PRO A 143 -12.65 -27.00 -23.12
CA PRO A 143 -12.73 -25.54 -23.26
C PRO A 143 -13.26 -24.83 -21.99
N ILE A 144 -12.37 -24.31 -21.13
CA ILE A 144 -12.74 -23.61 -19.88
C ILE A 144 -12.23 -22.15 -19.82
N LEU A 145 -11.46 -21.70 -20.81
CA LEU A 145 -10.90 -20.34 -20.83
C LEU A 145 -11.94 -19.27 -21.25
N GLU A 146 -12.66 -19.45 -22.36
CA GLU A 146 -13.55 -18.41 -22.91
C GLU A 146 -14.80 -18.13 -22.06
N LEU A 147 -15.31 -19.12 -21.31
CA LEU A 147 -16.50 -18.95 -20.47
C LEU A 147 -16.23 -18.20 -19.14
N ARG A 148 -14.95 -17.98 -18.79
CA ARG A 148 -14.56 -17.35 -17.53
C ARG A 148 -14.63 -15.82 -17.59
N ASP A 149 -14.30 -15.22 -18.73
CA ASP A 149 -14.35 -13.77 -18.92
C ASP A 149 -15.78 -13.22 -19.01
N VAL A 150 -16.72 -13.99 -19.57
CA VAL A 150 -18.16 -13.64 -19.61
C VAL A 150 -18.75 -13.49 -18.19
N HIS A 151 -18.16 -14.14 -17.18
CA HIS A 151 -18.53 -14.00 -15.77
C HIS A 151 -17.72 -12.96 -14.99
N ARG A 152 -16.70 -12.35 -15.60
CA ARG A 152 -15.86 -11.31 -14.99
C ARG A 152 -16.49 -9.91 -15.14
N SER A 153 -17.18 -9.65 -16.25
CA SER A 153 -17.79 -8.34 -16.56
C SER A 153 -19.04 -7.95 -15.76
N LYS A 154 -19.56 -8.84 -14.89
CA LYS A 154 -20.84 -8.65 -14.16
C LYS A 154 -20.70 -8.56 -12.63
N ARG A 155 -19.48 -8.32 -12.10
CA ARG A 155 -19.20 -8.35 -10.65
C ARG A 155 -18.81 -7.01 -10.01
N PHE A 156 -18.85 -5.91 -10.76
CA PHE A 156 -18.48 -4.59 -10.25
C PHE A 156 -19.50 -3.51 -10.66
N PRO A 157 -19.98 -2.67 -9.73
CA PRO A 157 -20.71 -1.44 -10.05
C PRO A 157 -19.71 -0.32 -10.44
N GLY A 158 -18.88 -0.58 -11.44
CA GLY A 158 -17.82 0.31 -11.90
C GLY A 158 -16.78 -0.43 -12.73
N PRO A 159 -16.12 0.22 -13.70
CA PRO A 159 -15.02 -0.40 -14.44
C PRO A 159 -13.79 -0.49 -13.52
N ARG A 160 -13.34 -1.70 -13.17
CA ARG A 160 -11.94 -1.90 -12.74
C ARG A 160 -11.04 -1.28 -13.82
N PRO A 161 -10.02 -0.47 -13.47
CA PRO A 161 -9.18 0.16 -14.47
C PRO A 161 -8.51 -0.91 -15.34
N ARG A 162 -8.39 -0.64 -16.64
CA ARG A 162 -7.57 -1.46 -17.53
C ARG A 162 -6.12 -1.16 -17.21
N MET A 163 -5.55 -1.93 -16.29
CA MET A 163 -4.12 -1.91 -15.97
C MET A 163 -3.35 -2.36 -17.20
N VAL A 164 -2.37 -1.55 -17.62
CA VAL A 164 -1.63 -1.76 -18.87
C VAL A 164 -0.16 -1.59 -18.54
N LEU A 165 0.65 -2.59 -18.89
CA LEU A 165 2.10 -2.40 -18.92
C LEU A 165 2.44 -1.45 -20.06
N VAL A 166 2.98 -0.27 -19.73
CA VAL A 166 3.55 0.66 -20.70
C VAL A 166 4.95 0.17 -21.05
N HIS A 167 5.04 -0.50 -22.20
CA HIS A 167 6.30 -0.88 -22.84
C HIS A 167 6.12 -0.76 -24.35
N LEU A 168 6.65 0.33 -24.91
CA LEU A 168 6.82 0.55 -26.33
C LEU A 168 8.27 0.15 -26.68
N PRO A 169 8.50 -0.96 -27.40
CA PRO A 169 9.81 -1.29 -27.92
C PRO A 169 9.98 -0.57 -29.26
N THR A 170 10.90 0.38 -29.33
CA THR A 170 11.05 1.28 -30.50
C THR A 170 11.94 0.65 -31.57
N SER A 171 12.80 -0.31 -31.20
CA SER A 171 13.80 -0.92 -32.09
C SER A 171 13.36 -2.23 -32.75
N SER A 172 12.39 -2.19 -33.68
CA SER A 172 12.30 -3.26 -34.70
C SER A 172 11.86 -2.78 -36.08
N THR A 173 12.68 -3.07 -37.09
CA THR A 173 12.43 -2.78 -38.52
C THR A 173 11.45 -3.78 -39.17
N SER A 174 10.53 -4.34 -38.38
CA SER A 174 9.50 -5.29 -38.82
C SER A 174 8.16 -4.56 -38.96
N SER A 175 7.71 -4.33 -40.19
CA SER A 175 6.43 -3.69 -40.53
C SER A 175 5.21 -4.60 -40.28
N LYS A 176 5.06 -5.07 -39.04
CA LYS A 176 3.92 -5.84 -38.54
C LYS A 176 3.52 -5.28 -37.18
N PRO A 177 2.37 -4.60 -37.04
CA PRO A 177 1.84 -4.29 -35.71
C PRO A 177 1.61 -5.61 -34.97
N LEU A 178 2.12 -5.70 -33.74
CA LEU A 178 1.75 -6.81 -32.85
C LEU A 178 0.23 -6.75 -32.59
N PRO A 179 -0.44 -7.90 -32.41
CA PRO A 179 -1.88 -7.92 -32.15
C PRO A 179 -2.22 -7.12 -30.89
N SER A 180 -3.42 -6.52 -30.87
CA SER A 180 -3.89 -5.56 -29.86
C SER A 180 -4.23 -6.16 -28.48
N THR A 181 -3.62 -7.28 -28.12
CA THR A 181 -3.58 -7.78 -26.74
C THR A 181 -2.71 -6.84 -25.91
N ALA A 182 -3.32 -6.11 -24.99
CA ALA A 182 -2.58 -5.32 -24.01
C ALA A 182 -1.59 -6.21 -23.25
N LYS A 183 -0.42 -5.66 -22.91
CA LYS A 183 0.57 -6.38 -22.10
C LYS A 183 0.12 -6.34 -20.64
N ASP A 184 -0.34 -7.48 -20.13
CA ASP A 184 -0.72 -7.62 -18.73
C ASP A 184 0.52 -7.65 -17.81
N TYR A 185 0.32 -7.32 -16.52
CA TYR A 185 1.34 -7.49 -15.47
C TYR A 185 1.93 -8.90 -15.43
N SER A 186 1.14 -9.93 -15.75
CA SER A 186 1.61 -11.32 -15.83
C SER A 186 2.73 -11.49 -16.87
N HIS A 187 2.68 -10.77 -18.00
CA HIS A 187 3.74 -10.79 -19.02
C HIS A 187 5.05 -10.19 -18.50
N ALA A 188 4.98 -9.10 -17.72
CA ALA A 188 6.15 -8.50 -17.07
C ALA A 188 6.76 -9.40 -16.00
N TYR A 189 5.93 -10.09 -15.21
CA TYR A 189 6.41 -11.09 -14.25
C TYR A 189 7.07 -12.29 -14.95
N TYR A 190 6.46 -12.84 -16.01
CA TYR A 190 7.08 -13.89 -16.82
C TYR A 190 8.35 -13.43 -17.53
N HIS A 191 8.54 -12.13 -17.78
CA HIS A 191 9.81 -11.58 -18.27
C HIS A 191 10.91 -11.73 -17.22
N ILE A 192 10.67 -11.26 -15.98
CA ILE A 192 11.61 -11.40 -14.85
C ILE A 192 12.00 -12.87 -14.64
N LEU A 193 11.02 -13.79 -14.62
CA LEU A 193 11.28 -15.23 -14.49
C LEU A 193 12.14 -15.79 -15.63
N ARG A 194 11.95 -15.34 -16.88
CA ARG A 194 12.74 -15.78 -18.04
C ARG A 194 14.17 -15.24 -17.99
N CYS A 195 14.36 -14.01 -17.53
CA CYS A 195 15.68 -13.42 -17.36
C CYS A 195 16.47 -14.14 -16.28
N ALA A 196 15.91 -14.29 -15.06
CA ALA A 196 16.58 -14.99 -13.96
C ALA A 196 16.90 -16.47 -14.28
N ARG A 197 15.94 -17.24 -14.84
CA ARG A 197 16.13 -18.68 -15.11
C ARG A 197 17.09 -18.99 -16.27
N ARG A 198 17.46 -18.01 -17.11
CA ARG A 198 18.49 -18.20 -18.15
C ARG A 198 19.90 -18.39 -17.56
N GLN A 199 20.16 -17.77 -16.41
CA GLN A 199 21.49 -17.67 -15.81
C GLN A 199 21.83 -18.85 -14.89
N SER A 200 20.82 -19.52 -14.32
CA SER A 200 20.98 -20.78 -13.57
C SER A 200 21.59 -21.93 -14.38
N ALA A 201 21.67 -21.78 -15.71
CA ALA A 201 22.32 -22.70 -16.62
C ALA A 201 23.77 -22.31 -16.99
N THR A 202 24.25 -21.13 -16.59
CA THR A 202 25.54 -20.57 -17.05
C THR A 202 26.46 -20.03 -15.94
N SER A 203 25.93 -19.62 -14.78
CA SER A 203 26.72 -19.06 -13.67
C SER A 203 26.48 -19.82 -12.35
N SER A 204 27.54 -19.97 -11.55
CA SER A 204 27.45 -20.50 -10.19
C SER A 204 27.07 -19.44 -9.14
N ALA A 205 27.01 -18.15 -9.53
CA ALA A 205 26.79 -17.02 -8.64
C ALA A 205 25.30 -16.61 -8.57
N ALA A 206 24.43 -17.56 -8.19
CA ALA A 206 22.97 -17.39 -8.26
C ALA A 206 22.36 -16.27 -7.38
N ALA A 207 23.15 -15.49 -6.63
CA ALA A 207 22.68 -14.53 -5.64
C ALA A 207 22.43 -13.09 -6.16
N GLY A 208 22.78 -12.79 -7.41
CA GLY A 208 22.77 -11.41 -7.96
C GLY A 208 21.69 -11.07 -8.99
N ALA A 209 20.98 -12.06 -9.56
CA ALA A 209 20.19 -11.89 -10.79
C ALA A 209 19.04 -10.86 -10.70
N VAL A 210 18.41 -10.73 -9.52
CA VAL A 210 17.28 -9.82 -9.26
C VAL A 210 17.56 -8.95 -8.05
N LEU A 211 17.67 -7.63 -8.27
CA LEU A 211 17.84 -6.61 -7.22
C LEU A 211 16.55 -5.81 -7.07
N ILE A 212 16.00 -5.79 -5.86
CA ILE A 212 14.76 -5.07 -5.51
C ILE A 212 15.13 -3.89 -4.61
N LEU A 213 15.00 -2.68 -5.13
CA LEU A 213 15.15 -1.43 -4.39
C LEU A 213 13.78 -0.99 -3.87
N VAL A 214 13.70 -0.60 -2.60
CA VAL A 214 12.43 -0.38 -1.90
C VAL A 214 12.48 0.90 -1.06
N ALA A 215 11.51 1.80 -1.23
CA ALA A 215 11.37 2.97 -0.36
C ALA A 215 11.04 2.59 1.11
N THR A 216 11.36 3.45 2.08
CA THR A 216 11.12 3.22 3.52
C THR A 216 9.67 3.41 3.98
N ASP A 217 8.68 3.10 3.14
CA ASP A 217 7.24 3.28 3.39
C ASP A 217 6.53 1.97 3.76
N VAL A 218 5.38 2.04 4.43
CA VAL A 218 4.59 0.83 4.76
C VAL A 218 4.00 0.17 3.50
N ASP A 219 3.59 0.93 2.48
CA ASP A 219 3.12 0.38 1.19
C ASP A 219 4.27 -0.31 0.44
N ALA A 220 5.43 0.35 0.34
CA ALA A 220 6.64 -0.21 -0.26
C ALA A 220 7.13 -1.48 0.47
N LEU A 221 7.09 -1.49 1.80
CA LEU A 221 7.39 -2.64 2.65
C LEU A 221 6.44 -3.82 2.38
N CYS A 222 5.14 -3.54 2.25
CA CYS A 222 4.13 -4.56 1.95
C CYS A 222 4.26 -5.09 0.52
N ALA A 223 4.53 -4.21 -0.44
CA ALA A 223 4.85 -4.55 -1.83
C ALA A 223 6.09 -5.45 -1.92
N ALA A 224 7.17 -5.09 -1.25
CA ALA A 224 8.39 -5.90 -1.20
C ALA A 224 8.17 -7.27 -0.55
N ARG A 225 7.30 -7.37 0.47
CA ARG A 225 6.93 -8.68 1.05
C ARG A 225 6.11 -9.52 0.07
N ALA A 226 5.19 -8.91 -0.68
CA ALA A 226 4.36 -9.59 -1.69
C ALA A 226 5.19 -10.10 -2.89
N LEU A 227 6.04 -9.25 -3.49
CA LEU A 227 6.88 -9.63 -4.63
C LEU A 227 7.94 -10.67 -4.23
N ALA A 228 8.61 -10.48 -3.10
CA ALA A 228 9.58 -11.44 -2.59
C ALA A 228 8.96 -12.82 -2.34
N ARG A 229 7.68 -12.87 -1.93
CA ARG A 229 6.95 -14.13 -1.80
C ARG A 229 6.71 -14.80 -3.16
N LEU A 230 6.22 -14.07 -4.16
CA LEU A 230 6.00 -14.63 -5.51
C LEU A 230 7.30 -15.19 -6.10
N LEU A 231 8.42 -14.45 -5.97
CA LEU A 231 9.74 -14.90 -6.42
C LEU A 231 10.24 -16.13 -5.66
N SER A 232 9.97 -16.20 -4.34
CA SER A 232 10.28 -17.40 -3.52
C SER A 232 9.50 -18.65 -3.97
N GLU A 233 8.23 -18.49 -4.36
CA GLU A 233 7.39 -19.58 -4.88
C GLU A 233 7.81 -20.05 -6.27
N ASP A 234 8.48 -19.20 -7.05
CA ASP A 234 9.07 -19.51 -8.36
C ASP A 234 10.55 -19.92 -8.28
N GLU A 235 11.07 -20.16 -7.07
CA GLU A 235 12.47 -20.54 -6.77
C GLU A 235 13.51 -19.54 -7.31
N ILE A 236 13.16 -18.26 -7.42
CA ILE A 236 14.06 -17.19 -7.87
C ILE A 236 14.79 -16.58 -6.67
N MET A 237 16.12 -16.56 -6.74
CA MET A 237 16.97 -15.82 -5.81
C MET A 237 16.87 -14.30 -6.08
N TYR A 238 16.76 -13.51 -5.00
CA TYR A 238 16.65 -12.05 -5.07
C TYR A 238 17.36 -11.37 -3.89
N ARG A 239 17.77 -10.12 -4.09
CA ARG A 239 18.32 -9.22 -3.05
C ARG A 239 17.34 -8.08 -2.82
N ILE A 240 16.95 -7.83 -1.56
CA ILE A 240 16.18 -6.63 -1.17
C ILE A 240 17.16 -5.63 -0.56
N ALA A 241 17.20 -4.42 -1.12
CA ALA A 241 17.94 -3.30 -0.55
C ALA A 241 16.95 -2.13 -0.28
N PRO A 242 16.71 -1.78 0.99
CA PRO A 242 15.89 -0.62 1.31
C PRO A 242 16.65 0.68 1.03
N VAL A 243 15.91 1.75 0.73
CA VAL A 243 16.46 3.05 0.33
C VAL A 243 15.66 4.17 1.00
N ASP A 244 16.34 5.12 1.63
CA ASP A 244 15.76 6.30 2.29
C ASP A 244 15.60 7.50 1.35
N GLY A 245 16.55 7.69 0.42
CA GLY A 245 16.53 8.77 -0.55
C GLY A 245 17.55 8.64 -1.69
N PHE A 246 17.60 9.67 -2.55
CA PHE A 246 18.35 9.66 -3.81
C PHE A 246 19.85 9.43 -3.64
N ARG A 247 20.46 9.95 -2.56
CA ARG A 247 21.88 9.70 -2.28
C ARG A 247 22.18 8.22 -2.01
N THR A 248 21.31 7.51 -1.29
CA THR A 248 21.47 6.08 -1.03
C THR A 248 21.13 5.26 -2.27
N LEU A 249 20.16 5.69 -3.08
CA LEU A 249 19.88 5.11 -4.39
C LEU A 249 21.14 5.14 -5.27
N GLN A 250 21.77 6.31 -5.43
CA GLN A 250 22.99 6.48 -6.20
C GLN A 250 24.13 5.60 -5.68
N ARG A 251 24.33 5.54 -4.35
CA ARG A 251 25.34 4.68 -3.74
C ARG A 251 25.10 3.20 -4.04
N ILE A 252 23.87 2.70 -3.86
CA ILE A 252 23.53 1.29 -4.13
C ILE A 252 23.65 0.98 -5.63
N VAL A 253 23.26 1.88 -6.52
CA VAL A 253 23.45 1.68 -7.97
C VAL A 253 24.93 1.64 -8.33
N GLN A 254 25.76 2.52 -7.74
CA GLN A 254 27.20 2.53 -7.98
C GLN A 254 27.93 1.31 -7.40
N GLU A 255 27.42 0.71 -6.31
CA GLU A 255 28.02 -0.46 -5.64
C GLU A 255 27.50 -1.82 -6.16
N ASP A 256 26.18 -1.99 -6.33
CA ASP A 256 25.53 -3.26 -6.65
C ASP A 256 25.14 -3.42 -8.13
N VAL A 257 25.07 -2.33 -8.93
CA VAL A 257 24.55 -2.35 -10.32
C VAL A 257 25.63 -2.07 -11.36
N VAL A 258 26.43 -1.00 -11.20
CA VAL A 258 27.45 -0.62 -12.19
C VAL A 258 28.58 -1.66 -12.21
N GLY A 259 28.83 -2.23 -13.39
CA GLY A 259 29.83 -3.30 -13.57
C GLY A 259 29.38 -4.71 -13.16
N ASN A 260 28.15 -4.89 -12.66
CA ASN A 260 27.61 -6.19 -12.27
C ASN A 260 26.95 -6.90 -13.46
N GLU A 261 27.74 -7.63 -14.25
CA GLU A 261 27.25 -8.38 -15.43
C GLU A 261 26.25 -9.51 -15.08
N ASP A 262 26.27 -10.00 -13.84
CA ASP A 262 25.34 -11.01 -13.33
C ASP A 262 23.94 -10.43 -13.01
N LEU A 263 23.71 -9.11 -13.07
CA LEU A 263 22.40 -8.51 -12.85
C LEU A 263 21.52 -8.55 -14.11
N HIS A 264 20.29 -9.05 -13.99
CA HIS A 264 19.35 -9.17 -15.10
C HIS A 264 18.02 -8.42 -14.90
N SER A 265 17.62 -8.15 -13.65
CA SER A 265 16.40 -7.39 -13.35
C SER A 265 16.58 -6.50 -12.12
N LEU A 266 16.59 -5.20 -12.36
CA LEU A 266 16.49 -4.16 -11.34
C LEU A 266 15.01 -3.79 -11.17
N ILE A 267 14.49 -3.84 -9.94
CA ILE A 267 13.09 -3.57 -9.63
C ILE A 267 13.02 -2.40 -8.65
N LEU A 268 12.27 -1.36 -8.98
CA LEU A 268 12.05 -0.18 -8.15
C LEU A 268 10.62 -0.23 -7.59
N LEU A 269 10.48 -0.30 -6.26
CA LEU A 269 9.19 -0.32 -5.54
C LEU A 269 8.95 0.96 -4.75
N ASN A 270 7.94 1.73 -5.17
CA ASN A 270 7.56 3.06 -4.64
C ASN A 270 8.67 4.13 -4.70
N LEU A 271 9.58 4.01 -5.67
CA LEU A 271 10.58 5.02 -5.99
C LEU A 271 10.87 5.06 -7.50
N GLY A 272 11.31 6.22 -7.97
CA GLY A 272 11.87 6.39 -9.31
C GLY A 272 10.95 7.08 -10.33
N SER A 273 9.64 7.20 -10.10
CA SER A 273 8.74 7.83 -11.09
C SER A 273 9.06 9.29 -11.38
N LEU A 274 9.58 10.02 -10.38
CA LEU A 274 9.95 11.44 -10.46
C LEU A 274 11.32 11.67 -11.14
N LEU A 275 12.21 10.68 -11.13
CA LEU A 275 13.52 10.76 -11.78
C LEU A 275 13.38 10.58 -13.30
N SER A 276 14.27 11.20 -14.07
CA SER A 276 14.49 10.80 -15.46
C SER A 276 15.44 9.60 -15.47
N LEU A 277 14.87 8.39 -15.48
CA LEU A 277 15.63 7.14 -15.49
C LEU A 277 16.51 6.99 -16.76
N PRO A 278 16.12 7.45 -17.96
CA PRO A 278 17.00 7.43 -19.13
C PRO A 278 18.27 8.28 -18.93
N SER A 279 18.13 9.49 -18.39
CA SER A 279 19.28 10.34 -18.07
C SER A 279 20.12 9.77 -16.92
N TYR A 280 19.47 9.22 -15.90
CA TYR A 280 20.12 8.66 -14.71
C TYR A 280 20.97 7.42 -15.01
N PHE A 281 20.47 6.52 -15.86
CA PHE A 281 21.19 5.33 -16.32
C PHE A 281 21.97 5.55 -17.63
N GLY A 282 22.13 6.80 -18.05
CA GLY A 282 22.83 7.17 -19.27
C GLY A 282 24.32 6.77 -19.27
N PRO A 283 24.95 6.67 -20.45
CA PRO A 283 26.31 6.15 -20.60
C PRO A 283 27.39 6.96 -19.87
N GLU A 284 27.15 8.27 -19.66
CA GLU A 284 28.05 9.17 -18.92
C GLU A 284 27.79 9.20 -17.41
N ALA A 285 26.72 8.59 -16.92
CA ALA A 285 26.25 8.69 -15.53
C ALA A 285 26.42 7.37 -14.75
N LEU A 286 25.48 6.43 -14.92
CA LEU A 286 25.45 5.14 -14.22
C LEU A 286 25.03 4.04 -15.21
N PRO A 287 25.92 3.62 -16.13
CA PRO A 287 25.55 2.71 -17.22
C PRO A 287 25.04 1.36 -16.71
N LEU A 288 23.85 0.98 -17.16
CA LEU A 288 23.26 -0.34 -16.87
C LEU A 288 24.02 -1.48 -17.58
N PRO A 289 24.19 -2.65 -16.92
CA PRO A 289 24.70 -3.85 -17.57
C PRO A 289 23.93 -4.20 -18.87
N PRO A 290 24.59 -4.77 -19.89
CA PRO A 290 23.98 -5.00 -21.22
C PRO A 290 22.79 -5.98 -21.18
N SER A 291 22.70 -6.80 -20.14
CA SER A 291 21.66 -7.81 -19.88
C SER A 291 20.60 -7.34 -18.87
N ALA A 292 20.78 -6.19 -18.23
CA ALA A 292 19.89 -5.69 -17.17
C ALA A 292 18.64 -5.00 -17.73
N ASN A 293 17.51 -5.24 -17.07
CA ASN A 293 16.20 -4.63 -17.36
C ASN A 293 15.70 -3.89 -16.11
N VAL A 294 15.02 -2.77 -16.29
CA VAL A 294 14.50 -1.95 -15.18
C VAL A 294 12.97 -2.06 -15.13
N HIS A 295 12.43 -2.54 -14.02
CA HIS A 295 11.00 -2.59 -13.75
C HIS A 295 10.62 -1.52 -12.73
N LEU A 296 9.81 -0.55 -13.14
CA LEU A 296 9.35 0.59 -12.34
C LEU A 296 7.91 0.36 -11.87
N ILE A 297 7.71 0.23 -10.55
CA ILE A 297 6.40 0.02 -9.91
C ILE A 297 6.23 1.06 -8.81
N ASP A 298 5.55 2.17 -9.11
CA ASP A 298 5.54 3.36 -8.26
C ASP A 298 4.16 4.03 -8.21
N SER A 299 3.71 4.39 -7.02
CA SER A 299 2.48 5.14 -6.79
C SER A 299 2.65 6.65 -7.00
N HIS A 300 3.88 7.19 -6.99
CA HIS A 300 4.10 8.63 -7.11
C HIS A 300 3.66 9.19 -8.47
N ARG A 301 2.99 10.35 -8.44
CA ARG A 301 2.52 11.14 -9.59
C ARG A 301 2.89 12.62 -9.39
N PRO A 302 3.13 13.43 -10.44
CA PRO A 302 3.18 13.05 -11.86
C PRO A 302 4.27 12.03 -12.17
N TRP A 303 4.11 11.27 -13.26
CA TRP A 303 5.20 10.51 -13.84
C TRP A 303 6.18 11.49 -14.48
N ASN A 304 7.49 11.25 -14.40
CA ASN A 304 8.42 11.93 -15.29
C ASN A 304 8.14 11.46 -16.72
N LEU A 305 7.88 12.41 -17.63
CA LEU A 305 7.48 12.11 -19.01
C LEU A 305 8.60 11.42 -19.79
N ASP A 306 9.85 11.68 -19.42
CA ASP A 306 11.01 11.03 -20.01
C ASP A 306 10.86 9.52 -19.91
N ASN A 307 10.55 8.98 -18.71
CA ASN A 307 10.35 7.56 -18.42
C ASN A 307 9.25 6.87 -19.25
N LEU A 308 8.39 7.63 -19.94
CA LEU A 308 7.24 7.13 -20.68
C LEU A 308 7.38 7.26 -22.19
N PHE A 309 8.07 8.30 -22.66
CA PHE A 309 8.00 8.74 -24.06
C PHE A 309 9.37 8.99 -24.73
N ALA A 310 10.46 9.22 -23.97
CA ALA A 310 11.76 9.59 -24.56
C ALA A 310 12.40 8.48 -25.42
N THR A 311 13.20 8.89 -26.40
CA THR A 311 13.73 8.03 -27.48
C THR A 311 15.11 7.40 -27.22
N ASN A 312 15.39 7.05 -25.95
CA ASN A 312 16.69 6.50 -25.53
C ASN A 312 16.78 4.96 -25.63
N GLU A 313 17.97 4.41 -25.91
CA GLU A 313 18.22 2.95 -25.97
C GLU A 313 17.82 2.19 -24.69
N ILE A 314 17.80 2.88 -23.56
CA ILE A 314 17.40 2.35 -22.25
C ILE A 314 15.90 1.97 -22.23
N MET A 315 15.07 2.55 -23.11
CA MET A 315 13.62 2.30 -23.12
C MET A 315 13.21 0.90 -23.53
N ASP A 316 13.93 0.28 -24.47
CA ASP A 316 13.68 -1.12 -24.83
C ASP A 316 13.92 -2.07 -23.63
N ARG A 317 14.60 -1.58 -22.57
CA ARG A 317 14.87 -2.28 -21.30
C ARG A 317 14.07 -1.73 -20.11
N LEU A 318 13.24 -0.70 -20.28
CA LEU A 318 12.39 -0.11 -19.24
C LEU A 318 10.98 -0.70 -19.29
N TRP A 319 10.42 -1.01 -18.12
CA TRP A 319 9.13 -1.67 -17.95
C TRP A 319 8.32 -0.93 -16.89
N VAL A 320 7.42 -0.04 -17.31
CA VAL A 320 6.60 0.78 -16.40
C VAL A 320 5.25 0.12 -16.15
N TRP A 321 4.94 -0.10 -14.88
CA TRP A 321 3.69 -0.73 -14.42
C TRP A 321 2.69 0.37 -14.05
N ASP A 322 1.60 0.50 -14.83
CA ASP A 322 0.63 1.59 -14.70
C ASP A 322 -0.77 1.09 -14.30
N ASP A 323 -1.40 1.82 -13.38
CA ASP A 323 -2.77 1.58 -12.90
C ASP A 323 -3.86 1.99 -13.92
N GLY A 324 -3.47 2.24 -15.17
CA GLY A 324 -4.33 2.71 -16.26
C GLY A 324 -4.41 4.24 -16.36
N ASP A 325 -3.70 4.97 -15.49
CA ASP A 325 -3.63 6.43 -15.44
C ASP A 325 -3.10 7.02 -16.77
N ILE A 326 -1.95 6.52 -17.25
CA ILE A 326 -1.28 7.05 -18.44
C ILE A 326 -2.19 6.95 -19.66
N VAL A 327 -2.80 5.78 -19.87
CA VAL A 327 -3.67 5.48 -21.02
C VAL A 327 -4.96 6.32 -20.98
N ALA A 328 -5.50 6.55 -19.79
CA ALA A 328 -6.77 7.26 -19.59
C ALA A 328 -6.62 8.79 -19.58
N ARG A 329 -5.50 9.34 -19.08
CA ARG A 329 -5.40 10.77 -18.73
C ARG A 329 -4.27 11.53 -19.44
N MET A 330 -3.20 10.90 -19.92
CA MET A 330 -1.97 11.60 -20.37
C MET A 330 -1.81 11.76 -21.89
N GLN A 331 -2.92 11.73 -22.65
CA GLN A 331 -2.87 11.76 -24.12
C GLN A 331 -2.38 13.11 -24.69
N LYS A 332 -2.65 14.23 -24.01
CA LYS A 332 -2.24 15.58 -24.44
C LYS A 332 -0.79 15.87 -24.11
N GLU A 333 -0.36 15.41 -22.93
CA GLU A 333 1.00 15.50 -22.45
C GLU A 333 1.94 14.63 -23.30
N ARG A 334 1.47 13.46 -23.75
CA ARG A 334 2.15 12.64 -24.77
C ARG A 334 2.31 13.40 -26.09
N GLU A 335 1.24 13.90 -26.68
CA GLU A 335 1.27 14.62 -27.97
C GLU A 335 2.23 15.83 -27.89
N ALA A 336 2.18 16.57 -26.79
CA ALA A 336 3.07 17.71 -26.52
C ALA A 336 4.54 17.30 -26.38
N TYR A 337 4.83 16.16 -25.74
CA TYR A 337 6.19 15.66 -25.55
C TYR A 337 6.78 15.10 -26.86
N GLU A 338 6.07 14.18 -27.52
CA GLU A 338 6.50 13.58 -28.78
C GLU A 338 6.75 14.66 -29.85
N THR A 339 5.88 15.68 -29.94
CA THR A 339 6.07 16.78 -30.91
C THR A 339 7.26 17.67 -30.59
N LEU A 340 7.65 17.84 -29.32
CA LEU A 340 8.81 18.65 -28.93
C LEU A 340 10.14 17.87 -29.00
N GLU A 341 10.11 16.54 -28.89
CA GLU A 341 11.32 15.70 -29.01
C GLU A 341 11.70 15.39 -30.46
N PHE A 342 10.72 15.13 -31.33
CA PHE A 342 10.99 14.75 -32.74
C PHE A 342 11.24 15.94 -33.68
N GLU A 343 11.07 17.18 -33.23
CA GLU A 343 11.47 18.36 -34.00
C GLU A 343 12.91 18.76 -33.69
N VAL A 344 13.82 18.37 -34.57
CA VAL A 344 15.19 18.90 -34.61
C VAL A 344 15.13 20.43 -34.70
N ASP A 345 15.64 21.11 -33.67
CA ASP A 345 15.80 22.57 -33.66
C ASP A 345 16.92 22.96 -34.65
N THR A 346 16.56 23.13 -35.92
CA THR A 346 17.44 23.72 -36.95
C THR A 346 17.44 25.25 -36.85
N ASP A 347 17.56 25.78 -35.63
CA ASP A 347 17.58 27.21 -35.32
C ASP A 347 18.99 27.65 -34.83
N GLU A 348 20.01 26.79 -35.02
CA GLU A 348 21.43 27.12 -35.00
C GLU A 348 22.00 26.92 -36.42
N GLU A 349 22.85 27.86 -36.88
CA GLU A 349 23.38 28.00 -38.27
C GLU A 349 22.37 28.39 -39.39
N GLU A 350 21.72 29.55 -39.24
CA GLU A 350 21.38 30.47 -40.36
C GLU A 350 21.88 31.91 -40.03
N ASP A 351 23.18 32.02 -39.76
CA ASP A 351 23.96 33.26 -39.94
C ASP A 351 24.65 33.21 -41.32
N GLU A 352 25.09 34.37 -41.85
CA GLU A 352 25.63 34.58 -43.22
C GLU A 352 24.63 34.44 -44.39
N ASP A 353 23.95 35.53 -44.72
CA ASP A 353 23.90 36.04 -46.10
C ASP A 353 23.82 37.58 -46.03
N ASP A 354 24.85 38.27 -46.55
CA ASP A 354 24.93 39.74 -46.59
C ASP A 354 23.98 40.34 -47.64
N ASP A 355 23.35 41.47 -47.32
CA ASP A 355 22.86 42.44 -48.32
C ASP A 355 22.97 43.86 -47.73
N GLU A 356 24.13 44.50 -47.89
CA GLU A 356 24.31 45.94 -47.68
C GLU A 356 23.57 46.72 -48.80
N ASP A 357 22.63 47.60 -48.45
CA ASP A 357 22.50 48.88 -49.17
C ASP A 357 21.99 50.00 -48.24
N ASP A 358 22.47 51.20 -48.49
CA ASP A 358 22.43 52.34 -47.56
C ASP A 358 21.32 53.35 -47.97
N SER A 359 20.63 53.97 -47.01
CA SER A 359 20.36 55.43 -47.07
C SER A 359 19.49 56.01 -45.94
N GLN A 360 20.07 57.04 -45.30
CA GLN A 360 19.46 58.31 -44.87
C GLN A 360 18.53 58.36 -43.64
N GLU A 361 19.12 58.88 -42.55
CA GLU A 361 18.69 60.00 -41.69
C GLU A 361 17.21 60.51 -41.78
N ALA A 362 16.55 60.96 -40.70
CA ALA A 362 17.06 61.67 -39.53
C ALA A 362 16.06 61.72 -38.36
N SER A 363 16.53 62.22 -37.18
CA SER A 363 15.83 63.09 -36.19
C SER A 363 14.37 62.77 -35.76
N SER A 364 13.97 62.80 -34.48
CA SER A 364 14.63 63.07 -33.18
C SER A 364 13.63 62.69 -32.08
N GLY A 365 14.11 62.31 -30.88
CA GLY A 365 13.22 61.80 -29.81
C GLY A 365 12.48 62.87 -28.99
N SER A 366 11.51 62.38 -28.20
CA SER A 366 10.93 63.06 -27.03
C SER A 366 10.42 62.03 -26.03
N GLU A 367 10.73 62.21 -24.74
CA GLU A 367 10.25 61.37 -23.64
C GLU A 367 8.84 61.78 -23.21
N SER A 368 8.03 60.82 -22.72
CA SER A 368 6.93 61.08 -21.77
C SER A 368 6.47 59.78 -21.10
N GLU A 369 6.22 59.85 -19.79
CA GLU A 369 5.82 58.73 -18.93
C GLU A 369 4.29 58.44 -18.97
N ASP A 370 3.91 57.34 -18.31
CA ASP A 370 2.61 56.94 -17.75
C ASP A 370 1.36 57.83 -17.98
N GLY A 371 0.26 57.19 -18.41
CA GLY A 371 -1.05 57.86 -18.52
C GLY A 371 -2.23 56.97 -18.91
N ASP A 372 -2.61 56.02 -18.05
CA ASP A 372 -3.97 55.43 -18.05
C ASP A 372 -4.88 56.34 -17.19
N PRO A 373 -6.12 56.65 -17.62
CA PRO A 373 -7.24 55.89 -17.05
C PRO A 373 -8.46 55.66 -17.98
N ASP A 374 -9.23 54.63 -17.63
CA ASP A 374 -10.70 54.59 -17.39
C ASP A 374 -11.51 55.87 -17.74
N ASP A 375 -12.72 55.83 -18.30
CA ASP A 375 -13.73 54.75 -18.35
C ASP A 375 -14.84 55.14 -19.34
N LEU A 376 -15.46 54.23 -20.10
CA LEU A 376 -16.81 54.41 -20.71
C LEU A 376 -17.44 53.10 -21.25
N ASP A 377 -18.05 52.35 -20.33
CA ASP A 377 -19.37 51.69 -20.38
C ASP A 377 -19.83 50.85 -21.61
N SER A 378 -20.49 49.72 -21.33
CA SER A 378 -20.99 48.74 -22.32
C SER A 378 -22.48 48.97 -22.69
N PRO A 379 -23.03 48.25 -23.69
CA PRO A 379 -23.85 47.11 -23.28
C PRO A 379 -23.87 45.89 -24.22
N SER A 380 -24.22 44.75 -23.62
CA SER A 380 -24.51 43.44 -24.21
C SER A 380 -25.47 43.42 -25.41
N GLY A 381 -25.35 42.37 -26.25
CA GLY A 381 -26.56 41.61 -26.64
C GLY A 381 -26.88 41.44 -28.14
N SER A 382 -26.25 40.43 -28.76
CA SER A 382 -26.85 39.53 -29.78
C SER A 382 -27.71 40.12 -30.92
N LYS A 383 -27.18 40.11 -32.17
CA LYS A 383 -28.04 39.96 -33.37
C LYS A 383 -27.38 39.28 -34.59
N ARG A 384 -27.86 38.04 -34.84
CA ARG A 384 -28.26 37.51 -36.16
C ARG A 384 -27.27 37.56 -37.34
N ARG A 385 -26.58 36.42 -37.53
CA ARG A 385 -26.38 35.81 -38.86
C ARG A 385 -27.73 35.77 -39.60
N ARG A 386 -27.86 36.47 -40.74
CA ARG A 386 -29.10 36.52 -41.54
C ARG A 386 -29.25 35.27 -42.42
N VAL A 387 -30.39 34.59 -42.29
CA VAL A 387 -30.89 33.60 -43.25
C VAL A 387 -31.83 34.29 -44.24
N ARG A 388 -31.89 33.81 -45.50
CA ARG A 388 -32.99 34.09 -46.44
C ARG A 388 -33.51 32.77 -47.03
N THR A 389 -34.71 32.37 -46.58
CA THR A 389 -35.91 32.05 -47.41
C THR A 389 -35.66 31.45 -48.81
N MET A 390 -36.25 30.31 -49.24
CA MET A 390 -37.55 29.65 -48.93
C MET A 390 -37.48 28.13 -49.25
N SER A 391 -38.46 27.24 -48.96
CA SER A 391 -39.52 27.15 -47.92
C SER A 391 -40.36 25.85 -48.14
N ALA A 392 -41.23 25.51 -47.17
CA ALA A 392 -42.37 24.58 -47.21
C ALA A 392 -42.16 23.04 -47.25
N ASN A 393 -42.97 22.38 -46.40
CA ASN A 393 -43.49 20.99 -46.40
C ASN A 393 -42.56 19.76 -46.53
N GLY A 394 -42.74 18.82 -45.59
CA GLY A 394 -43.37 17.54 -45.98
C GLY A 394 -42.62 16.24 -45.68
N SER A 395 -42.78 15.71 -44.46
CA SER A 395 -42.97 14.28 -44.15
C SER A 395 -42.12 13.17 -44.84
N GLN A 396 -41.37 12.44 -43.98
CA GLN A 396 -41.48 10.98 -43.78
C GLN A 396 -40.67 9.97 -44.64
N LEU A 397 -39.72 9.28 -43.97
CA LEU A 397 -39.12 7.94 -44.22
C LEU A 397 -38.28 7.71 -45.51
N GLY A 398 -37.32 6.77 -45.42
CA GLY A 398 -36.74 6.06 -46.59
C GLY A 398 -35.24 6.27 -46.88
N ASP A 399 -34.39 5.47 -46.25
CA ASP A 399 -33.41 4.52 -46.83
C ASP A 399 -32.64 4.84 -48.15
N ASP A 400 -31.30 4.78 -48.05
CA ASP A 400 -30.30 4.12 -48.94
C ASP A 400 -29.94 4.56 -50.39
N GLU A 401 -28.74 4.09 -50.80
CA GLU A 401 -28.09 3.92 -52.13
C GLU A 401 -27.54 5.11 -52.98
N ASP A 402 -26.19 5.19 -52.99
CA ASP A 402 -25.21 5.23 -54.10
C ASP A 402 -25.30 6.15 -55.36
N ASN A 403 -24.20 6.90 -55.53
CA ASN A 403 -23.29 7.02 -56.70
C ASN A 403 -23.80 6.79 -58.16
N ASP A 404 -23.56 7.76 -59.07
CA ASP A 404 -22.66 7.66 -60.24
C ASP A 404 -22.80 8.82 -61.28
N ASP A 405 -21.68 9.19 -61.93
CA ASP A 405 -21.44 9.58 -63.36
C ASP A 405 -22.44 10.39 -64.23
N GLU A 406 -22.06 11.09 -65.33
CA GLU A 406 -20.80 11.70 -65.81
C GLU A 406 -21.12 12.70 -66.96
N ARG A 407 -20.24 13.70 -67.24
CA ARG A 407 -20.16 14.53 -68.49
C ARG A 407 -21.40 15.43 -68.77
N GLY A 408 -21.34 16.59 -69.45
CA GLY A 408 -20.43 17.17 -70.45
C GLY A 408 -21.22 17.40 -71.76
N GLY A 409 -21.08 18.45 -72.57
CA GLY A 409 -20.28 19.70 -72.55
C GLY A 409 -20.50 20.45 -73.90
N GLY A 410 -20.28 21.77 -73.99
CA GLY A 410 -20.61 22.55 -75.20
C GLY A 410 -19.82 23.86 -75.37
N ARG A 411 -19.66 24.33 -76.62
CA ARG A 411 -18.80 25.48 -77.00
C ARG A 411 -19.36 26.29 -78.18
N SER A 412 -19.04 27.58 -78.23
CA SER A 412 -18.90 28.37 -79.47
C SER A 412 -17.80 29.45 -79.33
N ARG A 413 -17.41 30.13 -80.42
CA ARG A 413 -16.22 31.02 -80.51
C ARG A 413 -16.37 32.13 -81.58
N ALA A 414 -15.82 33.32 -81.33
CA ALA A 414 -15.35 34.35 -82.31
C ALA A 414 -14.71 35.53 -81.51
N SER A 415 -13.40 35.86 -81.56
CA SER A 415 -12.59 36.61 -82.57
C SER A 415 -12.69 38.17 -82.46
N ALA A 416 -11.65 39.01 -82.54
CA ALA A 416 -10.18 38.79 -82.63
C ALA A 416 -9.31 40.08 -82.43
N SER A 417 -8.05 39.90 -81.95
CA SER A 417 -6.87 40.81 -82.05
C SER A 417 -6.94 42.20 -81.35
N ARG A 418 -5.89 42.81 -80.78
CA ARG A 418 -4.40 42.71 -80.83
C ARG A 418 -3.79 42.98 -79.42
N SER A 419 -2.55 42.63 -79.01
CA SER A 419 -1.52 41.73 -79.58
C SER A 419 -0.41 41.26 -78.58
N PRO A 420 0.36 42.12 -77.86
CA PRO A 420 1.71 41.76 -77.36
C PRO A 420 1.89 41.70 -75.80
N PRO A 421 3.07 41.28 -75.25
CA PRO A 421 3.10 40.58 -73.94
C PRO A 421 4.13 41.05 -72.89
N PRO A 422 4.19 40.38 -71.71
CA PRO A 422 5.42 39.65 -71.40
C PRO A 422 5.28 38.20 -70.87
N ARG A 423 6.17 37.35 -71.40
CA ARG A 423 6.75 36.08 -70.90
C ARG A 423 6.30 35.53 -69.51
N ARG A 424 5.57 34.41 -69.50
CA ARG A 424 5.75 33.36 -68.47
C ARG A 424 6.78 32.34 -68.97
N ARG A 425 7.86 32.08 -68.22
CA ARG A 425 8.79 30.97 -68.50
C ARG A 425 8.26 29.69 -67.84
N ARG A 426 8.20 28.59 -68.61
CA ARG A 426 7.86 27.27 -68.08
C ARG A 426 9.04 26.69 -67.29
N HIS A 427 8.75 25.93 -66.24
CA HIS A 427 9.65 24.85 -65.81
C HIS A 427 8.92 23.50 -65.73
N ARG A 428 9.69 22.42 -65.85
CA ARG A 428 9.19 21.05 -66.01
C ARG A 428 8.77 20.46 -64.66
N LYS A 429 7.75 19.59 -64.65
CA LYS A 429 7.62 18.58 -63.59
C LYS A 429 8.92 17.78 -63.52
N ARG A 430 9.60 17.82 -62.38
CA ARG A 430 10.65 16.86 -62.00
C ARG A 430 10.02 15.97 -60.93
N VAL A 431 10.02 14.65 -61.14
CA VAL A 431 9.52 13.70 -60.13
C VAL A 431 10.65 13.41 -59.17
N SER A 432 10.57 14.02 -57.97
CA SER A 432 11.36 13.65 -56.81
C SER A 432 10.47 12.92 -55.82
N ARG A 433 10.83 11.68 -55.48
CA ARG A 433 10.36 11.02 -54.25
C ARG A 433 11.27 11.51 -53.12
N SER A 434 10.79 12.46 -52.32
CA SER A 434 11.30 12.67 -50.96
C SER A 434 10.58 11.72 -49.99
N PRO A 435 11.20 11.36 -48.85
CA PRO A 435 10.48 10.92 -47.67
C PRO A 435 9.54 12.03 -47.18
N SER A 436 8.62 11.70 -46.28
CA SER A 436 7.68 12.66 -45.69
C SER A 436 8.39 13.83 -45.02
N GLU A 437 8.20 15.04 -45.53
CA GLU A 437 8.49 16.28 -44.81
C GLU A 437 7.60 16.32 -43.55
N SER A 438 8.21 16.39 -42.38
CA SER A 438 7.50 16.75 -41.16
C SER A 438 6.97 18.18 -41.30
N LYS A 439 5.73 18.41 -40.87
CA LYS A 439 5.20 19.77 -40.79
C LYS A 439 5.90 20.48 -39.64
N LYS A 440 6.92 21.30 -39.93
CA LYS A 440 7.52 22.22 -38.95
C LYS A 440 6.40 22.96 -38.21
N VAL A 441 6.36 22.81 -36.89
CA VAL A 441 5.30 23.33 -36.02
C VAL A 441 5.55 24.82 -35.77
N SER A 442 4.48 25.62 -35.77
CA SER A 442 4.56 27.07 -35.50
C SER A 442 5.20 27.32 -34.13
N ARG A 443 6.01 28.38 -34.00
CA ARG A 443 6.58 28.79 -32.70
C ARG A 443 5.49 28.98 -31.63
N GLU A 444 4.34 29.54 -32.00
CA GLU A 444 3.14 29.64 -31.15
C GLU A 444 2.67 28.28 -30.60
N GLN A 445 2.73 27.24 -31.44
CA GLN A 445 2.29 25.89 -31.08
C GLN A 445 3.37 25.14 -30.28
N LYS A 446 4.68 25.37 -30.54
CA LYS A 446 5.76 24.95 -29.62
C LYS A 446 5.54 25.53 -28.22
N ASP A 447 5.17 26.81 -28.12
CA ASP A 447 4.92 27.47 -26.84
C ASP A 447 3.63 27.01 -26.14
N ILE A 448 2.58 26.66 -26.90
CA ILE A 448 1.41 25.96 -26.35
C ILE A 448 1.79 24.59 -25.76
N TYR A 449 2.62 23.79 -26.45
CA TYR A 449 3.09 22.51 -25.92
C TYR A 449 3.99 22.69 -24.69
N ARG A 450 4.94 23.63 -24.71
CA ARG A 450 5.75 24.01 -23.54
C ARG A 450 4.87 24.41 -22.34
N ALA A 451 3.79 25.18 -22.57
CA ALA A 451 2.83 25.55 -21.53
C ALA A 451 2.04 24.34 -20.98
N ILE A 452 1.70 23.35 -21.82
CA ILE A 452 1.07 22.09 -21.39
C ILE A 452 2.03 21.28 -20.50
N LEU A 453 3.29 21.10 -20.91
CA LEU A 453 4.30 20.37 -20.13
C LEU A 453 4.62 21.09 -18.81
N ALA A 454 4.78 22.42 -18.84
CA ALA A 454 4.96 23.23 -17.64
C ALA A 454 3.76 23.11 -16.68
N ARG A 455 2.52 23.10 -17.20
CA ARG A 455 1.31 22.89 -16.39
C ARG A 455 1.24 21.49 -15.76
N TYR A 456 1.73 20.47 -16.46
CA TYR A 456 1.78 19.10 -15.96
C TYR A 456 2.70 18.97 -14.74
N TYR A 457 3.95 19.45 -14.84
CA TYR A 457 4.90 19.40 -13.72
C TYR A 457 4.54 20.35 -12.56
N ASN A 458 3.99 21.54 -12.85
CA ASN A 458 3.53 22.47 -11.80
C ASN A 458 2.24 22.01 -11.08
N ARG A 459 1.64 20.87 -11.47
CA ARG A 459 0.42 20.33 -10.84
C ARG A 459 0.63 19.83 -9.40
N GLY A 460 1.88 19.66 -8.97
CA GLY A 460 2.25 19.15 -7.65
C GLY A 460 2.21 17.63 -7.53
N THR A 461 2.92 17.11 -6.53
CA THR A 461 3.04 15.68 -6.25
C THR A 461 1.82 15.10 -5.54
N GLY A 462 1.60 13.79 -5.70
CA GLY A 462 0.57 13.01 -5.01
C GLY A 462 0.72 11.51 -5.34
N LEU A 463 -0.15 10.66 -4.81
CA LEU A 463 -0.12 9.22 -5.06
C LEU A 463 -1.30 8.76 -5.94
N GLY A 464 -1.06 7.69 -6.72
CA GLY A 464 -2.05 6.86 -7.40
C GLY A 464 -2.34 5.57 -6.60
N MET A 465 -2.71 4.48 -7.29
CA MET A 465 -2.96 3.18 -6.64
C MET A 465 -1.72 2.68 -5.85
N SER A 466 -1.95 2.09 -4.67
CA SER A 466 -0.91 1.45 -3.84
C SER A 466 -0.11 0.38 -4.60
N VAL A 467 1.20 0.36 -4.37
CA VAL A 467 2.14 -0.61 -4.98
C VAL A 467 1.84 -2.04 -4.49
N ALA A 468 1.50 -2.21 -3.21
CA ALA A 468 1.04 -3.50 -2.70
C ALA A 468 -0.29 -3.93 -3.35
N GLY A 469 -1.18 -2.99 -3.65
CA GLY A 469 -2.40 -3.21 -4.44
C GLY A 469 -2.11 -3.70 -5.87
N MET A 470 -1.20 -3.04 -6.60
CA MET A 470 -0.78 -3.46 -7.95
C MET A 470 -0.26 -4.91 -7.95
N LEU A 471 0.57 -5.26 -6.97
CA LEU A 471 1.15 -6.61 -6.84
C LEU A 471 0.13 -7.68 -6.41
N PHE A 472 -0.92 -7.31 -5.68
CA PHE A 472 -2.05 -8.23 -5.43
C PHE A 472 -2.86 -8.49 -6.70
N VAL A 473 -3.05 -7.50 -7.58
CA VAL A 473 -3.71 -7.73 -8.88
C VAL A 473 -2.82 -8.55 -9.82
N LEU A 474 -1.48 -8.42 -9.76
CA LEU A 474 -0.57 -9.39 -10.37
C LEU A 474 -0.82 -10.80 -9.83
N ALA A 475 -0.93 -10.98 -8.51
CA ALA A 475 -1.20 -12.29 -7.92
C ALA A 475 -2.57 -12.87 -8.34
N GLU A 476 -3.62 -12.04 -8.51
CA GLU A 476 -4.89 -12.47 -9.11
C GLU A 476 -4.71 -12.90 -10.58
N ALA A 477 -3.96 -12.14 -11.37
CA ALA A 477 -3.67 -12.46 -12.78
C ALA A 477 -2.84 -13.73 -12.96
N LEU A 478 -2.00 -14.08 -11.98
CA LEU A 478 -1.26 -15.35 -11.91
C LEU A 478 -2.08 -16.51 -11.31
N GLY A 479 -3.30 -16.24 -10.80
CA GLY A 479 -4.13 -17.24 -10.11
C GLY A 479 -3.63 -17.63 -8.71
N ARG A 480 -2.71 -16.87 -8.12
CA ARG A 480 -2.09 -17.08 -6.80
C ARG A 480 -2.61 -16.10 -5.74
N ALA A 481 -3.88 -15.70 -5.82
CA ALA A 481 -4.49 -14.79 -4.85
C ALA A 481 -4.66 -15.49 -3.48
N GLU A 482 -3.96 -14.98 -2.47
CA GLU A 482 -3.97 -15.51 -1.10
C GLU A 482 -4.27 -14.44 -0.05
N ASN A 483 -4.73 -14.87 1.12
CA ASN A 483 -4.95 -14.01 2.29
C ASN A 483 -3.70 -13.21 2.71
N GLU A 484 -2.49 -13.74 2.60
CA GLU A 484 -1.29 -12.95 2.93
C GLU A 484 -1.10 -11.78 1.95
N GLY A 485 -1.24 -12.03 0.63
CA GLY A 485 -1.12 -10.99 -0.39
C GLY A 485 -2.23 -9.94 -0.29
N LEU A 486 -3.46 -10.38 -0.03
CA LEU A 486 -4.61 -9.50 0.19
C LEU A 486 -4.43 -8.64 1.45
N TRP A 487 -3.91 -9.20 2.55
CA TRP A 487 -3.59 -8.43 3.76
C TRP A 487 -2.53 -7.37 3.49
N LEU A 488 -1.48 -7.69 2.73
CA LEU A 488 -0.44 -6.72 2.36
C LEU A 488 -0.99 -5.58 1.48
N ALA A 489 -1.89 -5.85 0.54
CA ALA A 489 -2.57 -4.83 -0.26
C ALA A 489 -3.49 -3.93 0.59
N ILE A 490 -4.23 -4.51 1.55
CA ILE A 490 -5.05 -3.79 2.51
C ILE A 490 -4.20 -2.84 3.38
N LEU A 491 -3.04 -3.30 3.87
CA LEU A 491 -2.11 -2.46 4.64
C LEU A 491 -1.52 -1.33 3.80
N GLY A 492 -1.16 -1.57 2.53
CA GLY A 492 -0.70 -0.53 1.60
C GLY A 492 -1.75 0.57 1.39
N LEU A 493 -2.99 0.18 1.08
CA LEU A 493 -4.11 1.12 0.90
C LEU A 493 -4.41 1.93 2.18
N THR A 494 -4.51 1.27 3.34
CA THR A 494 -4.73 1.99 4.61
C THR A 494 -3.57 2.88 5.01
N SER A 495 -2.33 2.58 4.60
CA SER A 495 -1.20 3.50 4.79
C SER A 495 -1.37 4.79 3.99
N GLN A 496 -1.70 4.70 2.70
CA GLN A 496 -1.90 5.89 1.85
C GLN A 496 -3.06 6.78 2.37
N TYR A 497 -4.09 6.16 2.94
CA TYR A 497 -5.20 6.87 3.56
C TYR A 497 -4.80 7.55 4.88
N LEU A 498 -4.13 6.82 5.79
CA LEU A 498 -3.67 7.37 7.09
C LEU A 498 -2.63 8.48 6.96
N THR A 499 -1.91 8.58 5.83
CA THR A 499 -1.01 9.69 5.52
C THR A 499 -1.68 10.83 4.74
N ASN A 500 -3.02 10.85 4.66
CA ASN A 500 -3.80 11.82 3.86
C ASN A 500 -3.25 11.97 2.42
N SER A 501 -2.85 10.86 1.79
CA SER A 501 -2.20 10.87 0.47
C SER A 501 -3.13 10.46 -0.68
N ILE A 502 -4.30 9.89 -0.36
CA ILE A 502 -5.43 9.63 -1.26
C ILE A 502 -6.72 10.17 -0.61
N PRO A 503 -7.69 10.71 -1.40
CA PRO A 503 -8.96 11.18 -0.86
C PRO A 503 -9.89 10.04 -0.46
N SER A 504 -10.86 10.30 0.43
CA SER A 504 -11.78 9.30 0.99
C SER A 504 -12.55 8.55 -0.10
N ASP A 505 -13.07 9.25 -1.10
CA ASP A 505 -13.82 8.64 -2.21
C ASP A 505 -13.01 7.55 -2.93
N LEU A 506 -11.73 7.82 -3.18
CA LEU A 506 -10.81 6.88 -3.85
C LEU A 506 -10.40 5.71 -2.93
N TYR A 507 -10.28 5.97 -1.63
CA TYR A 507 -10.11 4.92 -0.63
C TYR A 507 -11.34 4.00 -0.58
N ASP A 508 -12.55 4.55 -0.56
CA ASP A 508 -13.79 3.78 -0.47
C ASP A 508 -14.06 2.94 -1.72
N ASP A 509 -13.70 3.42 -2.92
CA ASP A 509 -13.70 2.63 -4.16
C ASP A 509 -12.74 1.42 -4.06
N TYR A 510 -11.47 1.64 -3.72
CA TYR A 510 -10.48 0.57 -3.60
C TYR A 510 -10.82 -0.40 -2.45
N ALA A 511 -11.27 0.09 -1.30
CA ALA A 511 -11.72 -0.72 -0.18
C ALA A 511 -12.97 -1.54 -0.51
N THR A 512 -13.87 -1.02 -1.36
CA THR A 512 -15.02 -1.80 -1.87
C THR A 512 -14.58 -2.91 -2.81
N GLY A 513 -13.57 -2.66 -3.65
CA GLY A 513 -12.91 -3.69 -4.45
C GLY A 513 -12.33 -4.80 -3.59
N LEU A 514 -11.43 -4.45 -2.66
CA LEU A 514 -10.78 -5.42 -1.76
C LEU A 514 -11.77 -6.15 -0.84
N ALA A 515 -12.88 -5.51 -0.43
CA ALA A 515 -13.94 -6.17 0.34
C ALA A 515 -14.62 -7.31 -0.44
N SER A 516 -14.83 -7.15 -1.75
CA SER A 516 -15.33 -8.22 -2.63
C SER A 516 -14.36 -9.41 -2.64
N ASP A 517 -13.06 -9.14 -2.75
CA ASP A 517 -12.01 -10.15 -2.79
C ASP A 517 -11.81 -10.84 -1.43
N VAL A 518 -11.94 -10.11 -0.31
CA VAL A 518 -11.96 -10.67 1.06
C VAL A 518 -13.12 -11.65 1.22
N ILE A 519 -14.34 -11.28 0.81
CA ILE A 519 -15.53 -12.13 0.91
C ILE A 519 -15.41 -13.37 0.01
N ALA A 520 -14.79 -13.25 -1.16
CA ALA A 520 -14.54 -14.37 -2.08
C ALA A 520 -13.52 -15.39 -1.52
N LEU A 521 -12.45 -14.93 -0.87
CA LEU A 521 -11.41 -15.79 -0.28
C LEU A 521 -11.76 -16.29 1.13
N ASN A 522 -12.57 -15.55 1.89
CA ASN A 522 -12.94 -15.85 3.27
C ASN A 522 -14.46 -15.99 3.42
N PRO A 523 -15.10 -16.98 2.75
CA PRO A 523 -16.54 -17.17 2.87
C PRO A 523 -16.93 -17.38 4.35
N PRO A 524 -18.02 -16.73 4.82
CA PRO A 524 -18.45 -16.85 6.20
C PRO A 524 -18.76 -18.31 6.53
N VAL A 525 -18.22 -18.81 7.63
CA VAL A 525 -18.60 -20.13 8.14
C VAL A 525 -20.08 -20.07 8.51
N ALA A 526 -20.88 -20.99 7.99
CA ALA A 526 -22.27 -21.14 8.39
C ALA A 526 -22.32 -21.54 9.88
N SER A 527 -22.49 -20.55 10.76
CA SER A 527 -22.48 -20.76 12.20
C SER A 527 -23.73 -21.51 12.64
N THR A 528 -23.55 -22.72 13.19
CA THR A 528 -24.59 -23.39 13.96
C THR A 528 -25.03 -22.46 15.10
N SER A 529 -26.35 -22.24 15.21
CA SER A 529 -27.00 -21.17 16.00
C SER A 529 -26.84 -19.73 15.45
N GLY A 530 -27.96 -19.01 15.37
CA GLY A 530 -28.07 -17.69 14.73
C GLY A 530 -27.68 -16.52 15.63
N GLN A 531 -26.44 -16.48 16.12
CA GLN A 531 -25.91 -15.40 16.98
C GLN A 531 -24.52 -14.93 16.51
N ALA A 532 -24.44 -14.30 15.33
CA ALA A 532 -23.15 -13.88 14.76
C ALA A 532 -23.16 -12.57 13.92
N ALA A 533 -24.28 -11.85 13.82
CA ALA A 533 -24.38 -10.68 12.93
C ALA A 533 -23.88 -9.35 13.52
N ASN A 534 -24.01 -9.13 14.84
CA ASN A 534 -23.90 -7.80 15.46
C ASN A 534 -22.68 -7.63 16.41
N SER A 535 -21.63 -8.45 16.30
CA SER A 535 -20.41 -8.31 17.12
C SER A 535 -19.30 -7.60 16.34
N HIS A 536 -18.97 -6.35 16.72
CA HIS A 536 -17.96 -5.51 16.03
C HIS A 536 -16.58 -6.17 15.97
N LEU A 537 -16.21 -6.93 17.01
CA LEU A 537 -15.01 -7.78 17.00
C LEU A 537 -15.40 -9.26 16.81
N PRO A 538 -15.19 -9.85 15.62
CA PRO A 538 -15.48 -11.26 15.39
C PRO A 538 -14.48 -12.15 16.12
N LYS A 539 -14.99 -13.12 16.90
CA LYS A 539 -14.16 -14.12 17.59
C LYS A 539 -13.46 -15.05 16.58
N PRO A 540 -12.21 -15.49 16.84
CA PRO A 540 -11.53 -16.49 16.02
C PRO A 540 -12.29 -17.82 16.07
N ALA A 541 -12.54 -18.42 14.90
CA ALA A 541 -13.30 -19.65 14.76
C ALA A 541 -12.49 -20.94 15.05
N SER A 542 -11.16 -20.81 15.13
CA SER A 542 -10.21 -21.89 15.40
C SER A 542 -8.89 -21.31 15.92
N ALA A 543 -8.04 -22.15 16.51
CA ALA A 543 -6.66 -21.80 16.88
C ALA A 543 -5.81 -21.36 15.68
N ASP A 544 -6.17 -21.81 14.47
CA ASP A 544 -5.51 -21.48 13.19
C ASP A 544 -6.31 -20.47 12.34
N ASP A 545 -7.29 -19.74 12.92
CA ASP A 545 -8.12 -18.78 12.18
C ASP A 545 -7.33 -17.52 11.77
N GLY A 546 -6.62 -17.62 10.64
CA GLY A 546 -5.87 -16.56 9.98
C GLY A 546 -6.67 -15.68 9.00
N ARG A 547 -8.01 -15.76 9.01
CA ARG A 547 -8.90 -15.10 8.03
C ARG A 547 -8.90 -13.58 8.16
N ILE A 548 -9.18 -12.92 7.03
CA ILE A 548 -9.50 -11.50 6.95
C ILE A 548 -11.02 -11.35 6.97
N ARG A 549 -11.53 -10.31 7.64
CA ARG A 549 -12.96 -10.01 7.74
C ARG A 549 -13.17 -8.51 7.50
N VAL A 550 -14.16 -8.17 6.69
CA VAL A 550 -14.56 -6.78 6.41
C VAL A 550 -15.31 -6.22 7.61
N ILE A 551 -14.99 -4.98 8.00
CA ILE A 551 -15.79 -4.17 8.92
C ILE A 551 -16.31 -2.99 8.10
N ASN A 552 -17.62 -2.91 7.90
CA ASN A 552 -18.24 -1.80 7.18
C ASN A 552 -18.04 -0.47 7.93
N ASP A 553 -18.19 -0.54 9.26
CA ASP A 553 -18.38 0.63 10.10
C ASP A 553 -17.28 0.70 11.18
N GLU A 554 -16.06 1.06 10.79
CA GLU A 554 -14.93 1.24 11.70
C GLU A 554 -14.66 2.71 12.01
N LEU A 555 -14.38 3.01 13.28
CA LEU A 555 -14.15 4.37 13.74
C LEU A 555 -12.79 4.91 13.30
N ARG A 556 -12.78 6.13 12.77
CA ARG A 556 -11.61 6.94 12.40
C ARG A 556 -10.75 7.39 13.60
N PHE A 557 -10.86 6.71 14.75
CA PHE A 557 -10.15 7.06 15.99
C PHE A 557 -8.77 6.39 16.05
N THR A 558 -7.73 7.17 16.31
CA THR A 558 -6.33 6.70 16.37
C THR A 558 -6.13 5.65 17.46
N LEU A 559 -5.77 4.42 17.06
CA LEU A 559 -5.43 3.29 17.95
C LEU A 559 -6.48 2.97 19.01
N TYR A 560 -7.78 3.16 18.73
CA TYR A 560 -8.82 3.14 19.77
C TYR A 560 -9.00 1.80 20.50
N ARG A 561 -8.56 0.69 19.89
CA ARG A 561 -8.53 -0.65 20.52
C ARG A 561 -7.38 -0.83 21.53
N HIS A 562 -6.41 0.08 21.50
CA HIS A 562 -5.18 0.10 22.30
C HIS A 562 -5.11 1.31 23.26
N TRP A 563 -6.20 2.07 23.39
CA TRP A 563 -6.34 3.22 24.28
C TRP A 563 -7.57 3.06 25.20
N SER A 564 -7.77 4.02 26.10
CA SER A 564 -9.13 4.31 26.60
C SER A 564 -9.91 5.10 25.55
N LEU A 565 -11.25 5.07 25.59
CA LEU A 565 -12.07 5.81 24.62
C LEU A 565 -11.89 7.34 24.77
N GLU A 566 -11.76 7.86 26.00
CA GLU A 566 -11.45 9.28 26.22
C GLU A 566 -10.06 9.64 25.63
N SER A 567 -9.07 8.75 25.75
CA SER A 567 -7.72 8.95 25.19
C SER A 567 -7.66 8.82 23.67
N ALA A 568 -8.42 7.91 23.06
CA ALA A 568 -8.46 7.70 21.61
C ALA A 568 -9.07 8.92 20.90
N MET A 569 -10.20 9.42 21.42
CA MET A 569 -10.83 10.66 20.96
C MET A 569 -9.90 11.88 21.12
N TYR A 570 -9.05 11.89 22.14
CA TYR A 570 -8.08 12.96 22.36
C TYR A 570 -6.92 12.93 21.35
N HIS A 571 -6.39 11.76 20.98
CA HIS A 571 -5.27 11.69 20.01
C HIS A 571 -5.71 11.84 18.54
N THR A 572 -7.02 11.80 18.24
CA THR A 572 -7.53 11.81 16.85
C THR A 572 -7.56 13.23 16.23
N PRO A 573 -6.90 13.48 15.07
CA PRO A 573 -6.83 14.80 14.43
C PRO A 573 -8.20 15.43 14.11
N TYR A 574 -9.13 14.64 13.54
CA TYR A 574 -10.47 15.11 13.19
C TYR A 574 -11.29 15.60 14.39
N VAL A 575 -11.21 14.86 15.51
CA VAL A 575 -11.85 15.23 16.77
C VAL A 575 -11.22 16.49 17.36
N ALA A 576 -9.90 16.67 17.15
CA ALA A 576 -9.17 17.84 17.62
C ALA A 576 -9.78 19.14 17.06
N GLY A 577 -9.92 19.24 15.73
CA GLY A 577 -10.46 20.41 15.04
C GLY A 577 -11.88 20.80 15.50
N LYS A 578 -12.82 19.84 15.43
CA LYS A 578 -14.24 20.09 15.75
C LYS A 578 -14.49 20.44 17.21
N LEU A 579 -13.83 19.73 18.14
CA LEU A 579 -14.09 19.92 19.57
C LEU A 579 -13.21 20.99 20.21
N GLY A 580 -12.00 21.23 19.69
CA GLY A 580 -11.03 22.18 20.24
C GLY A 580 -10.29 21.60 21.47
N ILE A 581 -9.76 20.38 21.32
CA ILE A 581 -9.32 19.52 22.43
C ILE A 581 -8.15 20.05 23.26
N TRP A 582 -7.30 20.91 22.68
CA TRP A 582 -6.18 21.57 23.36
C TRP A 582 -6.63 22.53 24.48
N ARG A 583 -7.95 22.72 24.65
CA ARG A 583 -8.55 23.46 25.75
C ARG A 583 -9.34 22.51 26.65
N GLU A 584 -9.33 22.76 27.97
CA GLU A 584 -10.15 22.05 28.95
C GLU A 584 -11.64 21.99 28.57
N LYS A 585 -12.14 23.02 27.88
CA LYS A 585 -13.50 23.08 27.33
C LYS A 585 -13.75 22.03 26.25
N GLY A 586 -12.77 21.70 25.41
CA GLY A 586 -12.86 20.63 24.41
C GLY A 586 -12.90 19.24 25.06
N LEU A 587 -12.06 18.99 26.07
CA LEU A 587 -12.11 17.77 26.86
C LEU A 587 -13.44 17.63 27.63
N SER A 588 -14.01 18.76 28.07
CA SER A 588 -15.36 18.80 28.66
C SER A 588 -16.47 18.48 27.64
N LYS A 589 -16.34 18.87 26.36
CA LYS A 589 -17.25 18.43 25.28
C LYS A 589 -17.18 16.91 25.06
N ILE A 590 -15.97 16.33 25.02
CA ILE A 590 -15.77 14.87 24.86
C ILE A 590 -16.53 14.12 25.98
N ARG A 591 -16.35 14.56 27.24
CA ARG A 591 -17.06 13.98 28.39
C ARG A 591 -18.58 14.16 28.31
N GLY A 592 -19.04 15.30 27.79
CA GLY A 592 -20.47 15.55 27.52
C GLY A 592 -21.06 14.63 26.44
N LEU A 593 -20.33 14.39 25.35
CA LEU A 593 -20.72 13.46 24.28
C LEU A 593 -20.79 12.02 24.80
N LEU A 594 -19.76 11.56 25.54
CA LEU A 594 -19.75 10.25 26.21
C LEU A 594 -20.94 10.09 27.18
N ALA A 595 -21.26 11.12 27.96
CA ALA A 595 -22.41 11.12 28.86
C ALA A 595 -23.75 11.08 28.10
N LYS A 596 -23.88 11.81 26.98
CA LYS A 596 -25.10 11.80 26.14
C LYS A 596 -25.33 10.45 25.43
N MET A 597 -24.26 9.74 25.06
CA MET A 597 -24.35 8.34 24.60
C MET A 597 -24.72 7.34 25.72
N GLY A 598 -24.83 7.80 26.97
CA GLY A 598 -25.14 6.95 28.12
C GLY A 598 -23.97 6.10 28.59
N PHE A 599 -22.72 6.48 28.27
CA PHE A 599 -21.53 5.76 28.73
C PHE A 599 -21.04 6.31 30.08
N SER A 600 -20.76 5.38 31.01
CA SER A 600 -20.09 5.71 32.26
C SER A 600 -18.68 6.23 31.97
N LEU A 601 -18.35 7.42 32.48
CA LEU A 601 -17.01 8.01 32.35
C LEU A 601 -15.90 7.10 32.90
N ILE A 602 -16.23 6.23 33.87
CA ILE A 602 -15.29 5.23 34.39
C ILE A 602 -15.00 4.16 33.32
N HIS A 603 -16.02 3.66 32.62
CA HIS A 603 -15.84 2.67 31.55
C HIS A 603 -15.16 3.29 30.31
N SER A 604 -15.44 4.55 29.99
CA SER A 604 -14.77 5.29 28.90
C SER A 604 -13.28 5.55 29.15
N ARG A 605 -12.83 5.42 30.41
CA ARG A 605 -11.43 5.54 30.85
C ARG A 605 -10.71 4.20 31.01
N GLN A 606 -11.45 3.09 31.05
CA GLN A 606 -10.86 1.77 30.97
C GLN A 606 -10.29 1.56 29.56
N HIS A 607 -9.20 0.79 29.47
CA HIS A 607 -8.66 0.34 28.19
C HIS A 607 -9.72 -0.46 27.42
N TYR A 608 -9.81 -0.30 26.10
CA TYR A 608 -10.86 -0.92 25.27
C TYR A 608 -11.05 -2.43 25.51
N ASN A 609 -9.97 -3.19 25.66
CA ASN A 609 -10.00 -4.62 26.02
C ASN A 609 -10.83 -4.94 27.29
N ASN A 610 -10.82 -4.04 28.27
CA ASN A 610 -11.45 -4.20 29.59
C ASN A 610 -12.84 -3.56 29.67
N MET A 611 -13.24 -2.76 28.68
CA MET A 611 -14.57 -2.16 28.61
C MET A 611 -15.67 -3.24 28.49
N PRO A 612 -16.82 -3.14 29.19
CA PRO A 612 -17.90 -4.11 29.06
C PRO A 612 -18.39 -4.27 27.61
N LEU A 613 -18.72 -5.50 27.22
CA LEU A 613 -18.97 -5.88 25.82
C LEU A 613 -20.18 -5.14 25.22
N ASP A 614 -21.22 -4.86 26.01
CA ASP A 614 -22.43 -4.17 25.54
C ASP A 614 -22.13 -2.73 25.09
N LEU A 615 -21.20 -2.06 25.77
CA LEU A 615 -20.74 -0.73 25.38
C LEU A 615 -19.85 -0.78 24.13
N ARG A 616 -19.03 -1.83 23.98
CA ARG A 616 -18.23 -2.03 22.77
C ARG A 616 -19.08 -2.35 21.53
N ASN A 617 -20.09 -3.20 21.68
CA ASN A 617 -20.98 -3.59 20.57
C ASN A 617 -21.90 -2.44 20.13
N SER A 618 -22.38 -1.61 21.07
CA SER A 618 -23.20 -0.43 20.75
C SER A 618 -22.40 0.87 20.57
N LEU A 619 -21.06 0.79 20.46
CA LEU A 619 -20.20 1.97 20.36
C LEU A 619 -20.45 2.78 19.09
N THR A 620 -20.39 2.13 17.92
CA THR A 620 -20.51 2.79 16.61
C THR A 620 -21.91 3.40 16.42
N GLU A 621 -22.97 2.61 16.62
CA GLU A 621 -24.38 3.02 16.50
C GLU A 621 -24.74 4.25 17.37
N ARG A 622 -24.28 4.28 18.64
CA ARG A 622 -24.51 5.41 19.54
C ARG A 622 -23.69 6.65 19.17
N LEU A 623 -22.53 6.45 18.55
CA LEU A 623 -21.68 7.54 18.12
C LEU A 623 -22.22 8.18 16.83
N GLU A 624 -22.60 7.39 15.83
CA GLU A 624 -23.24 7.87 14.59
C GLU A 624 -24.51 8.69 14.87
N SER A 625 -25.33 8.26 15.82
CA SER A 625 -26.60 8.92 16.14
C SER A 625 -26.49 10.23 16.94
N ILE A 626 -25.34 10.51 17.59
CA ILE A 626 -25.18 11.67 18.49
C ILE A 626 -24.01 12.59 18.08
N ALA A 627 -22.94 12.05 17.48
CA ALA A 627 -21.77 12.83 17.08
C ALA A 627 -22.03 13.95 16.04
N PRO A 628 -22.99 13.84 15.10
CA PRO A 628 -23.34 14.93 14.20
C PRO A 628 -23.78 16.22 14.90
N GLU A 629 -24.41 16.13 16.08
CA GLU A 629 -24.75 17.31 16.91
C GLU A 629 -23.52 18.10 17.37
N TYR A 630 -22.39 17.42 17.50
CA TYR A 630 -21.10 17.98 17.90
C TYR A 630 -20.23 18.39 16.69
N GLY A 631 -20.78 18.33 15.47
CA GLY A 631 -20.09 18.63 14.21
C GLY A 631 -19.20 17.49 13.68
N LEU A 632 -19.28 16.31 14.29
CA LEU A 632 -18.53 15.11 13.90
C LEU A 632 -19.43 14.25 13.00
N THR A 633 -19.49 14.61 11.72
CA THR A 633 -20.36 13.95 10.72
C THR A 633 -19.69 12.76 10.04
N ASP A 634 -18.36 12.75 9.97
CA ASP A 634 -17.55 11.79 9.22
C ASP A 634 -16.56 11.09 10.16
N LEU A 635 -17.07 10.10 10.89
CA LEU A 635 -16.34 9.34 11.91
C LEU A 635 -16.05 7.90 11.51
N VAL A 636 -16.56 7.44 10.38
CA VAL A 636 -16.66 6.02 10.04
C VAL A 636 -15.99 5.77 8.69
N LEU A 637 -15.35 4.62 8.54
CA LEU A 637 -14.81 4.14 7.27
C LEU A 637 -14.93 2.62 7.15
N LYS A 638 -14.84 2.12 5.92
CA LYS A 638 -14.74 0.69 5.62
C LYS A 638 -13.32 0.20 5.92
N SER A 639 -13.20 -0.74 6.86
CA SER A 639 -11.92 -1.29 7.32
C SER A 639 -11.89 -2.82 7.24
N PHE A 640 -10.77 -3.39 7.65
CA PHE A 640 -10.50 -4.81 7.63
C PHE A 640 -9.82 -5.23 8.94
N VAL A 641 -10.32 -6.30 9.54
CA VAL A 641 -9.70 -6.93 10.72
C VAL A 641 -9.23 -8.33 10.35
N ARG A 642 -8.02 -8.67 10.78
CA ARG A 642 -7.42 -9.99 10.62
C ARG A 642 -7.35 -10.70 11.97
N SER A 643 -7.85 -11.94 12.01
CA SER A 643 -7.63 -12.83 13.14
C SER A 643 -6.29 -13.57 13.01
N PHE A 644 -5.69 -13.92 14.15
CA PHE A 644 -4.44 -14.69 14.22
C PHE A 644 -4.62 -15.98 15.04
N GLY A 645 -5.84 -16.52 15.05
CA GLY A 645 -6.27 -17.58 15.96
C GLY A 645 -6.31 -17.11 17.41
N TYR A 646 -5.78 -17.91 18.34
CA TYR A 646 -5.65 -17.54 19.75
C TYR A 646 -4.29 -16.90 20.12
N ARG A 647 -3.43 -16.59 19.13
CA ARG A 647 -2.06 -16.08 19.35
C ARG A 647 -2.01 -14.60 19.72
N SER A 648 -3.02 -13.82 19.31
CA SER A 648 -3.27 -12.45 19.73
C SER A 648 -4.76 -12.14 19.57
N ASN A 649 -5.21 -10.99 20.09
CA ASN A 649 -6.47 -10.41 19.63
C ASN A 649 -6.41 -10.12 18.12
N PRO A 650 -7.55 -10.10 17.40
CA PRO A 650 -7.59 -9.64 16.02
C PRO A 650 -7.12 -8.18 15.92
N LEU A 651 -6.33 -7.87 14.88
CA LEU A 651 -5.81 -6.52 14.62
C LEU A 651 -6.52 -5.92 13.42
N SER A 652 -6.81 -4.61 13.47
CA SER A 652 -7.23 -3.85 12.28
C SER A 652 -6.06 -3.54 11.37
N ALA A 653 -6.36 -3.30 10.09
CA ALA A 653 -5.43 -2.74 9.14
C ALA A 653 -4.86 -1.39 9.64
N MET A 654 -5.72 -0.49 10.17
CA MET A 654 -5.30 0.80 10.71
C MET A 654 -4.34 0.64 11.90
N ASP A 655 -4.71 -0.19 12.88
CA ASP A 655 -3.88 -0.46 14.06
C ASP A 655 -2.52 -1.07 13.64
N SER A 656 -2.53 -1.98 12.66
CA SER A 656 -1.32 -2.65 12.13
C SER A 656 -0.39 -1.69 11.38
N VAL A 657 -0.93 -0.79 10.54
CA VAL A 657 -0.14 0.23 9.81
C VAL A 657 0.54 1.19 10.78
N GLU A 658 -0.16 1.62 11.83
CA GLU A 658 0.42 2.51 12.85
C GLU A 658 1.58 1.84 13.61
N GLY A 659 1.46 0.56 13.95
CA GLY A 659 2.57 -0.22 14.52
C GLY A 659 3.76 -0.36 13.56
N LEU A 660 3.51 -0.67 12.29
CA LEU A 660 4.56 -0.79 11.26
C LEU A 660 5.29 0.54 11.02
N ASN A 661 4.55 1.67 10.96
CA ASN A 661 5.14 2.99 10.80
C ASN A 661 6.00 3.38 12.02
N ALA A 662 5.53 3.06 13.23
CA ALA A 662 6.30 3.24 14.46
C ALA A 662 7.62 2.42 14.47
N LEU A 663 7.62 1.21 13.90
CA LEU A 663 8.85 0.43 13.72
C LEU A 663 9.82 1.07 12.70
N LEU A 664 9.31 1.49 11.54
CA LEU A 664 10.14 2.16 10.51
C LEU A 664 10.82 3.42 11.08
N VAL A 665 10.05 4.25 11.80
CA VAL A 665 10.53 5.49 12.41
C VAL A 665 11.47 5.26 13.60
N ALA A 666 11.09 4.40 14.55
CA ALA A 666 11.69 4.38 15.89
C ALA A 666 11.98 2.98 16.48
N ALA A 667 12.07 1.91 15.67
CA ALA A 667 12.45 0.59 16.21
C ALA A 667 13.82 0.62 16.92
N THR A 668 14.81 1.32 16.35
CA THR A 668 16.14 1.53 16.92
C THR A 668 16.64 2.97 16.71
N GLY A 669 17.74 3.34 17.37
CA GLY A 669 18.36 4.68 17.31
C GLY A 669 17.68 5.71 18.21
N LEU A 670 16.38 5.93 18.04
CA LEU A 670 15.61 6.90 18.83
C LEU A 670 15.29 6.39 20.24
N ARG A 671 15.44 7.26 21.23
CA ARG A 671 15.14 6.99 22.64
C ARG A 671 13.70 7.41 22.97
N VAL A 672 12.74 6.50 22.77
CA VAL A 672 11.33 6.75 23.07
C VAL A 672 10.95 6.15 24.43
N GLU A 673 10.32 6.96 25.28
CA GLU A 673 9.65 6.49 26.51
C GLU A 673 8.30 5.87 26.15
N VAL A 674 8.06 4.63 26.58
CA VAL A 674 6.83 3.87 26.36
C VAL A 674 6.11 3.67 27.68
N GLN A 675 4.80 3.88 27.67
CA GLN A 675 3.93 3.53 28.79
C GLN A 675 3.50 2.06 28.64
N ASP A 676 4.03 1.21 29.52
CA ASP A 676 3.58 -0.17 29.65
C ASP A 676 2.16 -0.22 30.22
N GLU A 677 1.42 -1.29 29.91
CA GLU A 677 0.03 -1.46 30.34
C GLU A 677 -0.06 -1.89 31.81
N ALA A 678 0.18 -0.94 32.71
CA ALA A 678 -0.01 -1.12 34.14
C ALA A 678 -1.47 -1.54 34.43
N LEU A 679 -1.64 -2.72 35.03
CA LEU A 679 -2.94 -3.20 35.50
C LEU A 679 -3.48 -2.24 36.58
N THR A 680 -4.45 -1.42 36.21
CA THR A 680 -5.15 -0.51 37.11
C THR A 680 -6.03 -1.30 38.08
N PHE A 681 -5.43 -1.77 39.18
CA PHE A 681 -6.10 -2.60 40.19
C PHE A 681 -7.20 -1.82 40.93
N THR A 682 -8.45 -2.00 40.48
CA THR A 682 -9.65 -1.44 41.13
C THR A 682 -10.28 -2.46 42.08
N GLY A 683 -9.89 -2.46 43.36
CA GLY A 683 -10.50 -3.33 44.35
C GLY A 683 -9.98 -3.07 45.78
N ALA A 684 -10.87 -3.13 46.77
CA ALA A 684 -10.50 -2.98 48.17
C ALA A 684 -9.65 -4.16 48.66
N ALA A 685 -8.69 -3.88 49.55
CA ALA A 685 -7.80 -4.92 50.11
C ALA A 685 -8.54 -5.81 51.14
N PRO A 686 -8.58 -7.14 50.97
CA PRO A 686 -8.95 -8.07 52.03
C PRO A 686 -7.74 -8.31 52.94
N THR A 687 -7.90 -8.09 54.25
CA THR A 687 -6.79 -8.25 55.20
C THR A 687 -6.71 -9.67 55.76
N ASN A 688 -5.58 -10.33 55.48
CA ASN A 688 -4.87 -11.28 56.35
C ASN A 688 -5.33 -12.77 56.37
N THR A 689 -4.37 -13.66 56.73
CA THR A 689 -4.43 -15.13 56.93
C THR A 689 -4.74 -16.00 55.68
N ASP A 690 -4.10 -17.15 55.45
CA ASP A 690 -2.99 -17.84 56.16
C ASP A 690 -2.04 -18.60 55.17
N ARG A 691 -0.97 -19.18 55.71
CA ARG A 691 0.20 -19.86 55.09
C ARG A 691 -0.01 -20.72 53.82
N GLY A 692 0.97 -20.65 52.89
CA GLY A 692 1.19 -21.64 51.82
C GLY A 692 2.56 -21.50 51.12
N ALA A 693 3.57 -22.25 51.56
CA ALA A 693 5.00 -22.07 51.24
C ALA A 693 5.41 -22.14 49.75
N TYR A 694 6.30 -21.23 49.32
CA TYR A 694 7.62 -21.53 48.72
C TYR A 694 8.57 -20.32 48.89
N ARG A 695 9.88 -20.47 48.64
CA ARG A 695 10.95 -19.56 49.14
C ARG A 695 11.87 -19.08 48.02
N GLY A 696 11.97 -17.77 47.80
CA GLY A 696 12.90 -17.19 46.81
C GLY A 696 13.01 -15.66 46.84
N GLN A 697 14.02 -15.15 47.55
CA GLN A 697 14.74 -13.87 47.37
C GLN A 697 13.94 -12.59 47.05
N GLY A 698 13.93 -11.63 48.00
CA GLY A 698 13.07 -10.44 47.93
C GLY A 698 13.47 -9.38 46.90
N THR A 699 12.48 -8.83 46.21
CA THR A 699 12.57 -7.59 45.42
C THR A 699 12.59 -6.36 46.32
N PRO A 700 13.39 -5.32 46.01
CA PRO A 700 13.23 -4.02 46.66
C PRO A 700 11.98 -3.34 46.11
N ILE A 701 10.98 -3.10 46.96
CA ILE A 701 9.73 -2.43 46.56
C ILE A 701 10.01 -0.94 46.33
N THR A 702 10.25 -0.54 45.08
CA THR A 702 10.48 0.87 44.70
C THR A 702 9.42 1.36 43.72
N SER A 703 8.34 1.94 44.27
CA SER A 703 7.45 2.88 43.58
C SER A 703 6.68 2.39 42.34
N GLU A 704 6.09 1.20 42.38
CA GLU A 704 5.09 0.75 41.37
C GLU A 704 3.75 1.52 41.42
N LEU A 705 3.64 2.56 42.27
CA LEU A 705 2.42 3.35 42.50
C LEU A 705 2.20 4.46 41.45
N PHE A 706 3.18 4.73 40.59
CA PHE A 706 3.07 5.62 39.44
C PHE A 706 3.42 4.84 38.18
N GLY A 707 2.66 5.06 37.09
CA GLY A 707 2.76 4.27 35.86
C GLY A 707 4.18 4.23 35.31
N ALA A 708 4.79 3.04 35.31
CA ALA A 708 6.19 2.86 34.95
C ALA A 708 6.41 3.16 33.46
N LYS A 709 7.08 4.28 33.18
CA LYS A 709 7.63 4.56 31.86
C LYS A 709 8.86 3.67 31.64
N ARG A 710 8.84 2.89 30.56
CA ARG A 710 9.92 2.01 30.12
C ARG A 710 10.57 2.59 28.87
N MET A 711 11.89 2.50 28.74
CA MET A 711 12.56 2.82 27.47
C MET A 711 12.23 1.74 26.43
N TRP A 712 11.85 2.14 25.22
CA TRP A 712 11.61 1.21 24.12
C TRP A 712 12.86 0.35 23.82
N SER A 713 12.65 -0.93 23.56
CA SER A 713 13.66 -1.82 22.99
C SER A 713 12.99 -2.93 22.16
N VAL A 714 13.59 -3.24 21.00
CA VAL A 714 13.16 -4.37 20.15
C VAL A 714 13.30 -5.68 20.93
N GLY A 715 12.26 -6.52 20.95
CA GLY A 715 12.25 -7.78 21.69
C GLY A 715 11.99 -7.62 23.20
N GLY A 716 10.80 -7.11 23.57
CA GLY A 716 10.40 -7.00 24.97
C GLY A 716 10.13 -8.37 25.61
N GLY A 717 11.03 -8.83 26.48
CA GLY A 717 10.83 -10.04 27.29
C GLY A 717 12.10 -10.85 27.56
N GLY A 718 13.03 -10.34 28.38
CA GLY A 718 14.20 -11.11 28.80
C GLY A 718 15.15 -10.33 29.72
N ASN A 719 15.46 -10.89 30.89
CA ASN A 719 16.41 -10.30 31.83
C ASN A 719 17.86 -10.50 31.35
N SER A 720 18.43 -9.50 30.67
CA SER A 720 19.89 -9.32 30.60
C SER A 720 20.36 -8.40 31.74
N ALA A 721 19.98 -8.74 32.96
CA ALA A 721 20.51 -8.13 34.18
C ALA A 721 21.90 -8.72 34.46
N GLY A 722 22.89 -8.35 33.64
CA GLY A 722 24.30 -8.59 33.95
C GLY A 722 24.69 -7.78 35.18
N ASP A 723 25.42 -8.40 36.11
CA ASP A 723 25.84 -7.75 37.35
C ASP A 723 26.82 -6.60 37.06
N GLY A 724 26.68 -5.48 37.77
CA GLY A 724 27.33 -4.21 37.40
C GLY A 724 26.58 -2.98 37.87
N LYS A 725 26.37 -2.87 39.19
CA LYS A 725 25.67 -1.72 39.78
C LYS A 725 26.59 -0.49 39.95
N GLU A 726 25.95 0.67 39.84
CA GLU A 726 26.39 1.99 40.32
C GLU A 726 27.43 2.79 39.48
N ASN A 727 27.04 4.05 39.20
CA ASN A 727 27.85 5.20 38.75
C ASN A 727 28.71 5.05 37.47
N ARG A 728 28.10 5.33 36.31
CA ARG A 728 28.82 5.82 35.11
C ARG A 728 28.09 7.00 34.46
N ALA A 729 28.84 8.06 34.14
CA ALA A 729 28.34 9.28 33.51
C ALA A 729 27.94 9.05 32.03
N PRO A 730 27.08 9.90 31.43
CA PRO A 730 26.59 9.69 30.07
C PRO A 730 27.68 9.95 29.01
N GLY A 731 28.23 8.88 28.43
CA GLY A 731 29.25 9.00 27.38
C GLY A 731 30.04 7.71 27.11
N ALA A 732 29.38 6.61 26.72
CA ALA A 732 30.03 5.43 26.14
C ALA A 732 29.00 4.57 25.39
N ASN A 733 29.34 4.15 24.16
CA ASN A 733 28.65 3.11 23.40
C ASN A 733 29.67 2.04 23.00
N GLY A 734 29.22 0.78 22.91
CA GLY A 734 30.01 -0.40 22.53
C GLY A 734 29.37 -1.64 23.16
N ALA A 735 28.66 -2.50 22.44
CA ALA A 735 29.09 -3.36 21.33
C ALA A 735 30.07 -4.45 21.81
N THR A 736 29.59 -5.68 21.90
CA THR A 736 30.36 -6.87 22.32
C THR A 736 30.43 -7.87 21.16
N GLY A 737 31.64 -8.17 20.66
CA GLY A 737 31.75 -9.00 19.45
C GLY A 737 33.16 -9.27 18.88
N SER A 738 34.21 -9.35 19.70
CA SER A 738 35.52 -10.00 19.41
C SER A 738 36.16 -9.78 18.00
N SER A 739 37.34 -9.18 17.86
CA SER A 739 38.62 -9.79 18.28
C SER A 739 39.84 -8.87 18.06
N ALA A 740 40.97 -9.21 18.70
CA ALA A 740 42.36 -8.92 18.29
C ALA A 740 42.81 -7.45 18.11
N ASP A 741 43.25 -6.86 19.22
CA ASP A 741 44.60 -6.27 19.40
C ASP A 741 45.34 -5.68 18.17
N ASN A 742 45.37 -4.34 18.08
CA ASN A 742 46.64 -3.62 18.02
C ASN A 742 46.48 -2.17 18.53
N GLY A 743 47.53 -1.57 19.07
CA GLY A 743 47.49 -0.23 19.68
C GLY A 743 47.74 0.92 18.70
N GLY A 744 46.85 1.92 18.68
CA GLY A 744 47.03 3.19 17.98
C GLY A 744 46.22 4.30 18.67
N ASP A 745 46.89 5.40 19.01
CA ASP A 745 46.26 6.56 19.67
C ASP A 745 45.55 7.44 18.64
N ALA A 746 44.25 7.69 18.83
CA ALA A 746 43.38 8.41 17.91
C ALA A 746 42.62 9.51 18.66
N SER A 747 42.81 10.77 18.21
CA SER A 747 42.29 11.95 18.90
C SER A 747 40.76 12.11 18.76
N LEU A 748 40.19 12.94 19.63
CA LEU A 748 38.75 13.14 19.80
C LEU A 748 38.00 13.68 18.56
N ASP A 749 38.71 14.09 17.51
CA ASP A 749 38.14 14.71 16.32
C ASP A 749 37.48 13.70 15.36
N ASP A 750 37.95 12.45 15.33
CA ASP A 750 37.51 11.44 14.34
C ASP A 750 36.06 10.95 14.57
N ALA A 751 35.59 11.01 15.83
CA ALA A 751 34.21 10.64 16.20
C ALA A 751 33.14 11.54 15.54
N ALA A 752 33.49 12.76 15.14
CA ALA A 752 32.57 13.65 14.41
C ALA A 752 32.41 13.25 12.94
N LEU A 753 33.41 12.60 12.35
CA LEU A 753 33.43 12.20 10.93
C LEU A 753 32.71 10.86 10.68
N THR A 754 32.67 9.97 11.67
CA THR A 754 31.98 8.66 11.62
C THR A 754 30.48 8.73 11.93
N ALA A 755 30.00 9.81 12.56
CA ALA A 755 28.59 10.02 12.93
C ALA A 755 27.52 9.84 11.80
N PRO A 756 27.73 10.22 10.52
CA PRO A 756 26.73 9.99 9.47
C PRO A 756 26.59 8.52 9.06
N ALA A 757 27.64 7.70 9.18
CA ALA A 757 27.59 6.29 8.77
C ALA A 757 26.69 5.46 9.71
N ALA A 758 26.84 5.63 11.02
CA ALA A 758 26.06 4.91 12.03
C ALA A 758 24.53 5.16 11.94
N GLN A 759 24.11 6.32 11.42
CA GLN A 759 22.69 6.57 11.16
C GLN A 759 22.17 5.88 9.90
N SER A 760 23.01 5.67 8.88
CA SER A 760 22.61 4.94 7.66
C SER A 760 22.33 3.46 7.95
N GLU A 761 23.07 2.83 8.85
CA GLU A 761 22.75 1.47 9.33
C GLU A 761 21.44 1.41 10.13
N THR A 762 21.11 2.48 10.86
CA THR A 762 20.00 2.50 11.83
C THR A 762 18.63 2.41 11.15
N TRP A 763 18.38 3.20 10.09
CA TRP A 763 17.09 3.13 9.40
C TRP A 763 16.95 1.85 8.56
N SER A 764 18.05 1.34 7.99
CA SER A 764 18.08 0.06 7.27
C SER A 764 17.73 -1.10 8.22
N ARG A 765 18.27 -1.08 9.44
CA ARG A 765 17.89 -1.99 10.52
C ARG A 765 16.41 -1.86 10.91
N ASN A 766 15.87 -0.64 11.02
CA ASN A 766 14.44 -0.43 11.28
C ASN A 766 13.55 -1.04 10.17
N PHE A 767 13.93 -0.88 8.90
CA PHE A 767 13.24 -1.48 7.77
C PHE A 767 13.18 -3.01 7.88
N PHE A 768 14.31 -3.69 8.13
CA PHE A 768 14.31 -5.16 8.26
C PHE A 768 13.57 -5.67 9.51
N ILE A 769 13.50 -4.86 10.58
CA ILE A 769 12.64 -5.14 11.74
C ILE A 769 11.16 -5.07 11.35
N ALA A 770 10.73 -4.00 10.67
CA ALA A 770 9.35 -3.86 10.20
C ALA A 770 8.98 -4.95 9.17
N TYR A 771 9.87 -5.26 8.22
CA TYR A 771 9.71 -6.36 7.25
C TYR A 771 9.51 -7.71 7.95
N SER A 772 10.26 -7.92 9.05
CA SER A 772 10.14 -9.12 9.87
C SER A 772 8.85 -9.16 10.70
N ALA A 773 8.23 -8.01 11.03
CA ALA A 773 6.96 -7.95 11.75
C ALA A 773 5.77 -8.43 10.91
N LEU A 774 5.82 -8.27 9.58
CA LEU A 774 4.79 -8.70 8.64
C LEU A 774 4.59 -10.24 8.56
N GLU A 775 5.50 -11.04 9.12
CA GLU A 775 5.44 -12.50 9.03
C GLU A 775 4.41 -13.11 10.00
N SER A 776 3.15 -13.14 9.56
CA SER A 776 1.97 -13.62 10.28
C SER A 776 2.06 -15.06 10.84
N LYS A 777 2.93 -15.90 10.27
CA LYS A 777 3.16 -17.28 10.73
C LYS A 777 4.04 -17.33 11.97
N ARG A 778 4.97 -16.39 12.15
CA ARG A 778 5.92 -16.37 13.28
C ARG A 778 5.31 -15.66 14.50
N SER A 779 5.19 -16.37 15.62
CA SER A 779 4.68 -15.81 16.90
C SER A 779 5.47 -14.60 17.38
N ALA A 780 6.81 -14.63 17.30
CA ALA A 780 7.68 -13.52 17.68
C ALA A 780 7.46 -12.26 16.80
N SER A 781 7.13 -12.43 15.51
CA SER A 781 6.78 -11.32 14.62
C SER A 781 5.46 -10.67 15.02
N LEU A 782 4.45 -11.48 15.35
CA LEU A 782 3.17 -11.01 15.87
C LEU A 782 3.30 -10.31 17.24
N GLN A 783 4.16 -10.83 18.13
CA GLN A 783 4.47 -10.17 19.41
C GLN A 783 5.19 -8.83 19.20
N MET A 784 6.12 -8.75 18.25
CA MET A 784 6.81 -7.51 17.89
C MET A 784 5.88 -6.46 17.25
N LEU A 785 4.90 -6.89 16.44
CA LEU A 785 3.84 -6.01 15.96
C LEU A 785 2.97 -5.51 17.13
N ASN A 786 2.52 -6.39 18.03
CA ASN A 786 1.73 -5.98 19.20
C ASN A 786 2.50 -5.03 20.13
N SER A 787 3.80 -5.23 20.35
CA SER A 787 4.60 -4.30 21.15
C SER A 787 4.86 -2.96 20.43
N SER A 788 4.95 -2.95 19.10
CA SER A 788 5.07 -1.69 18.34
C SER A 788 3.87 -0.75 18.51
N LEU A 789 2.72 -1.27 18.93
CA LEU A 789 1.53 -0.45 19.19
C LEU A 789 1.73 0.46 20.41
N SER A 790 2.44 0.02 21.46
CA SER A 790 2.75 0.89 22.60
C SER A 790 3.81 1.94 22.27
N LEU A 791 4.73 1.67 21.35
CA LEU A 791 5.60 2.66 20.72
C LEU A 791 4.78 3.68 19.91
N ALA A 792 3.84 3.22 19.07
CA ALA A 792 2.96 4.07 18.28
C ALA A 792 2.11 5.01 19.17
N ARG A 793 1.59 4.51 20.31
CA ARG A 793 0.91 5.37 21.32
C ARG A 793 1.80 6.52 21.77
N SER A 794 3.04 6.25 22.17
CA SER A 794 3.98 7.28 22.60
C SER A 794 4.32 8.29 21.50
N LEU A 795 4.44 7.85 20.25
CA LEU A 795 4.66 8.75 19.11
C LEU A 795 3.45 9.68 18.87
N HIS A 796 2.22 9.17 18.99
CA HIS A 796 0.99 9.99 18.92
C HIS A 796 0.87 10.97 20.09
N SER A 797 1.21 10.56 21.31
CA SER A 797 1.26 11.49 22.45
C SER A 797 2.32 12.59 22.25
N ALA A 798 3.52 12.25 21.76
CA ALA A 798 4.55 13.24 21.46
C ALA A 798 4.13 14.23 20.35
N ILE A 799 3.41 13.79 19.32
CA ILE A 799 2.80 14.67 18.31
C ILE A 799 1.82 15.64 18.97
N LEU A 800 0.94 15.16 19.84
CA LEU A 800 -0.07 15.98 20.49
C LEU A 800 0.53 16.95 21.52
N ASP A 801 1.49 16.51 22.34
CA ASP A 801 2.17 17.36 23.34
C ASP A 801 2.90 18.53 22.66
N VAL A 802 3.54 18.29 21.51
CA VAL A 802 4.16 19.36 20.72
C VAL A 802 3.10 20.21 20.01
N GLY A 803 2.09 19.61 19.37
CA GLY A 803 1.04 20.30 18.63
C GLY A 803 0.20 21.24 19.50
N THR A 804 -0.23 20.79 20.68
CA THR A 804 -0.90 21.62 21.69
C THR A 804 0.00 22.77 22.14
N SER A 805 1.27 22.49 22.46
CA SER A 805 2.23 23.52 22.87
C SER A 805 2.47 24.59 21.79
N LEU A 806 2.50 24.22 20.50
CA LEU A 806 2.63 25.16 19.38
C LEU A 806 1.43 26.10 19.26
N ILE A 807 0.22 25.59 19.51
CA ILE A 807 -1.05 26.34 19.47
C ILE A 807 -1.14 27.30 20.68
N ASP A 808 -0.90 26.80 21.90
CA ASP A 808 -1.06 27.60 23.13
C ASP A 808 0.01 28.69 23.25
N LYS A 809 1.25 28.43 22.78
CA LYS A 809 2.31 29.45 22.66
C LYS A 809 2.06 30.45 21.51
N GLN A 810 1.02 30.27 20.70
CA GLN A 810 0.74 31.04 19.48
C GLN A 810 1.95 31.16 18.53
N SER A 811 2.75 30.09 18.46
CA SER A 811 4.03 30.07 17.73
C SER A 811 3.89 30.05 16.20
N ILE A 812 2.68 29.78 15.70
CA ILE A 812 2.34 29.61 14.30
C ILE A 812 2.10 30.98 13.66
N ARG A 813 2.98 31.40 12.76
CA ARG A 813 2.92 32.71 12.09
C ARG A 813 2.32 32.56 10.69
N SER A 814 1.21 33.23 10.42
CA SER A 814 0.64 33.32 9.08
C SER A 814 1.38 34.37 8.26
N LEU A 815 2.01 33.96 7.16
CA LEU A 815 2.55 34.84 6.13
C LEU A 815 1.51 35.04 5.02
N LYS A 816 1.89 35.73 3.93
CA LYS A 816 1.00 35.98 2.77
C LYS A 816 0.63 34.70 2.00
N SER A 817 1.58 33.76 1.89
CA SER A 817 1.51 32.58 1.03
C SER A 817 1.32 31.26 1.81
N PHE A 818 1.82 31.16 3.04
CA PHE A 818 1.76 29.96 3.88
C PHE A 818 1.84 30.30 5.38
N ARG A 819 1.67 29.31 6.25
CA ARG A 819 1.80 29.38 7.72
C ARG A 819 3.09 28.70 8.15
N LEU A 820 3.90 29.40 8.95
CA LEU A 820 5.21 28.95 9.41
C LEU A 820 5.19 28.64 10.91
N ALA A 821 5.65 27.46 11.30
CA ALA A 821 5.97 27.14 12.70
C ALA A 821 7.40 26.59 12.81
N ILE A 822 8.14 27.03 13.82
CA ILE A 822 9.55 26.69 14.02
C ILE A 822 9.73 26.08 15.40
N LEU A 823 9.98 24.77 15.46
CA LEU A 823 10.34 24.02 16.64
C LEU A 823 11.84 24.25 16.91
N ARG A 824 12.14 25.15 17.84
CA ARG A 824 13.51 25.43 18.31
C ARG A 824 13.90 24.54 19.48
N ASP A 825 13.02 24.49 20.49
CA ASP A 825 13.23 23.85 21.78
C ASP A 825 11.92 23.19 22.24
N GLY A 826 12.00 21.98 22.80
CA GLY A 826 10.85 21.28 23.35
C GLY A 826 11.15 19.83 23.75
N PRO A 827 10.25 19.18 24.51
CA PRO A 827 10.33 17.73 24.72
C PRO A 827 10.22 17.01 23.36
N HIS A 828 10.91 15.88 23.22
CA HIS A 828 10.89 15.03 22.03
C HIS A 828 11.40 15.67 20.72
N LEU A 829 12.09 16.82 20.77
CA LEU A 829 12.64 17.49 19.57
C LEU A 829 13.51 16.56 18.70
N ASP A 830 14.27 15.65 19.31
CA ASP A 830 15.11 14.66 18.63
C ASP A 830 14.31 13.77 17.66
N ILE A 831 13.05 13.47 17.99
CA ILE A 831 12.15 12.65 17.15
C ILE A 831 11.74 13.42 15.90
N PHE A 832 11.38 14.70 16.04
CA PHE A 832 10.92 15.56 14.94
C PHE A 832 12.05 16.14 14.08
N SER A 833 13.27 16.21 14.61
CA SER A 833 14.45 16.76 13.92
C SER A 833 15.37 15.69 13.31
N THR A 834 15.05 14.40 13.46
CA THR A 834 15.78 13.28 12.85
C THR A 834 15.01 12.62 11.70
N GLN A 835 13.68 12.54 11.76
CA GLN A 835 12.86 11.80 10.78
C GLN A 835 11.74 12.68 10.19
N PRO A 836 11.68 12.92 8.86
CA PRO A 836 10.67 13.79 8.26
C PRO A 836 9.24 13.28 8.46
N ALA A 837 9.01 11.97 8.42
CA ALA A 837 7.68 11.37 8.62
C ALA A 837 6.99 11.81 9.93
N MET A 838 7.74 12.07 11.00
CA MET A 838 7.17 12.57 12.26
C MET A 838 6.81 14.06 12.21
N LEU A 839 7.57 14.86 11.47
CA LEU A 839 7.26 16.27 11.23
C LEU A 839 6.06 16.41 10.26
N THR A 840 6.00 15.56 9.23
CA THR A 840 4.83 15.40 8.35
C THR A 840 3.56 15.06 9.14
N ARG A 841 3.62 14.04 10.03
CA ARG A 841 2.49 13.66 10.90
C ARG A 841 2.03 14.80 11.82
N LEU A 842 2.96 15.54 12.43
CA LEU A 842 2.64 16.73 13.22
C LEU A 842 1.96 17.81 12.38
N GLY A 843 2.40 18.03 11.15
CA GLY A 843 1.82 19.03 10.26
C GLY A 843 0.45 18.65 9.70
N LEU A 844 0.19 17.36 9.46
CA LEU A 844 -1.16 16.86 9.15
C LEU A 844 -2.10 17.07 10.36
N TRP A 845 -1.66 16.72 11.58
CA TRP A 845 -2.43 16.98 12.80
C TRP A 845 -2.74 18.47 13.00
N LEU A 846 -1.75 19.35 12.80
CA LEU A 846 -1.94 20.81 12.88
C LEU A 846 -2.88 21.34 11.80
N THR A 847 -2.83 20.77 10.60
CA THR A 847 -3.72 21.14 9.49
C THR A 847 -5.17 20.83 9.85
N ASP A 848 -5.46 19.60 10.29
CA ASP A 848 -6.81 19.18 10.69
C ASP A 848 -7.30 19.93 11.94
N ALA A 849 -6.44 20.10 12.94
CA ALA A 849 -6.77 20.80 14.19
C ALA A 849 -7.09 22.29 13.98
N LEU A 850 -6.49 22.94 12.98
CA LEU A 850 -6.66 24.37 12.73
C LEU A 850 -7.70 24.68 11.64
N ARG A 851 -8.11 23.71 10.81
CA ARG A 851 -9.07 23.87 9.69
C ARG A 851 -10.33 24.65 10.10
N ASP A 852 -11.01 24.25 11.17
CA ASP A 852 -12.26 24.92 11.59
C ASP A 852 -12.04 26.33 12.15
N ILE A 853 -10.91 26.57 12.84
CA ILE A 853 -10.55 27.90 13.35
C ILE A 853 -10.28 28.85 12.17
N VAL A 854 -9.57 28.35 11.17
CA VAL A 854 -9.22 29.04 9.92
C VAL A 854 -10.49 29.39 9.15
N ASN A 855 -11.35 28.41 8.90
CA ASN A 855 -12.57 28.58 8.12
C ASN A 855 -13.50 29.62 8.77
N GLU A 856 -13.64 29.58 10.11
CA GLU A 856 -14.41 30.58 10.86
C GLU A 856 -13.76 31.97 10.88
N GLN A 857 -12.43 32.07 10.97
CA GLN A 857 -11.73 33.36 10.85
C GLN A 857 -11.87 33.96 9.46
N GLU A 858 -11.80 33.16 8.40
CA GLU A 858 -11.93 33.60 7.03
C GLU A 858 -13.36 33.99 6.69
N ARG A 859 -14.36 33.22 7.13
CA ARG A 859 -15.78 33.59 7.06
C ARG A 859 -16.02 34.95 7.72
N ARG A 860 -15.53 35.18 8.95
CA ARG A 860 -15.63 36.47 9.65
C ARG A 860 -14.92 37.61 8.91
N LYS A 861 -13.75 37.36 8.30
CA LYS A 861 -13.04 38.35 7.47
C LYS A 861 -13.84 38.69 6.20
N GLN A 862 -14.45 37.70 5.55
CA GLN A 862 -15.33 37.92 4.38
C GLN A 862 -16.60 38.68 4.78
N GLU A 863 -17.26 38.32 5.88
CA GLU A 863 -18.43 39.03 6.41
C GLU A 863 -18.11 40.48 6.79
N ALA A 864 -16.97 40.72 7.46
CA ALA A 864 -16.50 42.07 7.76
C ALA A 864 -16.13 42.88 6.50
N LYS A 865 -15.56 42.24 5.45
CA LYS A 865 -15.35 42.87 4.14
C LYS A 865 -16.68 43.23 3.46
N LYS A 866 -17.66 42.32 3.46
CA LYS A 866 -19.00 42.53 2.90
C LYS A 866 -19.75 43.65 3.65
N ALA A 867 -19.70 43.66 4.98
CA ALA A 867 -20.23 44.74 5.80
C ALA A 867 -19.59 46.10 5.48
N ARG A 868 -18.26 46.16 5.36
CA ARG A 868 -17.55 47.40 4.96
C ARG A 868 -17.82 47.84 3.50
N LYS A 869 -18.00 46.91 2.55
CA LYS A 869 -18.49 47.24 1.18
C LYS A 869 -19.91 47.83 1.26
N ALA A 870 -20.80 47.23 2.06
CA ALA A 870 -22.18 47.71 2.25
C ALA A 870 -22.27 49.07 2.95
N GLU A 871 -21.43 49.31 3.96
CA GLU A 871 -21.31 50.60 4.67
C GLU A 871 -20.78 51.70 3.73
N LYS A 872 -19.80 51.40 2.88
CA LYS A 872 -19.36 52.32 1.82
C LYS A 872 -20.47 52.61 0.79
N ARG A 873 -21.24 51.59 0.38
CA ARG A 873 -22.42 51.77 -0.50
C ARG A 873 -23.51 52.61 0.18
N SER A 874 -23.74 52.47 1.50
CA SER A 874 -24.76 53.26 2.21
C SER A 874 -24.35 54.71 2.50
N GLY A 875 -23.05 54.99 2.64
CA GLY A 875 -22.51 56.34 2.71
C GLY A 875 -22.59 57.11 1.38
N ARG A 876 -22.46 56.42 0.24
CA ARG A 876 -22.52 57.01 -1.11
C ARG A 876 -23.96 57.20 -1.61
N LYS A 877 -24.81 57.88 -0.84
CA LYS A 877 -26.17 58.29 -1.24
C LYS A 877 -26.14 59.36 -2.35
N GLY A 878 -25.87 58.96 -3.59
CA GLY A 878 -25.84 59.89 -4.72
C GLY A 878 -25.16 59.41 -6.00
N ALA A 879 -25.08 58.11 -6.27
CA ALA A 879 -24.68 57.59 -7.58
C ALA A 879 -25.39 56.26 -7.84
N SER A 880 -25.83 56.03 -9.08
CA SER A 880 -26.38 54.77 -9.55
C SER A 880 -25.36 54.05 -10.43
N SER A 881 -24.75 52.99 -9.89
CA SER A 881 -24.28 51.84 -10.67
C SER A 881 -25.11 50.64 -10.23
N ARG A 882 -25.55 49.80 -11.17
CA ARG A 882 -26.39 48.62 -10.90
C ARG A 882 -25.82 47.34 -11.54
N ASP A 883 -24.58 47.45 -12.01
CA ASP A 883 -24.02 46.64 -13.08
C ASP A 883 -22.64 46.06 -12.68
N GLU A 884 -22.14 46.39 -11.47
CA GLU A 884 -20.93 45.84 -10.84
C GLU A 884 -21.13 44.47 -10.17
N ASP A 885 -22.38 44.00 -10.04
CA ASP A 885 -22.73 42.91 -9.10
C ASP A 885 -22.60 41.47 -9.70
N GLU A 886 -22.14 41.30 -10.96
CA GLU A 886 -22.03 39.97 -11.59
C GLU A 886 -20.62 39.32 -11.53
N GLU A 887 -19.50 40.07 -11.48
CA GLU A 887 -18.15 39.46 -11.57
C GLU A 887 -17.57 38.97 -10.22
N ASP A 888 -17.88 39.67 -9.12
CA ASP A 888 -17.37 39.39 -7.76
C ASP A 888 -17.98 38.11 -7.13
N ASN A 889 -18.80 37.36 -7.89
CA ASN A 889 -19.48 36.13 -7.50
C ASN A 889 -18.84 34.85 -8.09
N SER A 890 -17.70 34.97 -8.77
CA SER A 890 -16.82 33.82 -9.01
C SER A 890 -16.33 33.27 -7.66
N ALA A 891 -16.37 31.95 -7.49
CA ALA A 891 -16.25 31.32 -6.17
C ALA A 891 -14.81 31.36 -5.62
N ALA A 892 -14.45 32.47 -4.95
CA ALA A 892 -13.30 32.56 -4.07
C ALA A 892 -13.51 31.70 -2.81
N GLY A 893 -13.41 30.37 -3.00
CA GLY A 893 -13.44 29.37 -1.95
C GLY A 893 -12.36 29.63 -0.89
N LEU A 894 -12.57 29.12 0.32
CA LEU A 894 -11.67 29.37 1.44
C LEU A 894 -10.27 28.82 1.12
N GLN A 895 -9.31 29.73 0.90
CA GLN A 895 -7.95 29.38 0.53
C GLN A 895 -7.19 28.96 1.78
N SER A 896 -7.33 27.68 2.12
CA SER A 896 -6.56 26.99 3.15
C SER A 896 -5.05 27.21 2.94
N LEU A 897 -4.48 28.19 3.65
CA LEU A 897 -3.06 28.51 3.54
C LEU A 897 -2.21 27.29 3.95
N PRO A 898 -1.31 26.81 3.07
CA PRO A 898 -0.42 25.68 3.37
C PRO A 898 0.45 25.89 4.60
N PHE A 899 0.99 24.82 5.16
CA PHE A 899 1.89 24.83 6.31
C PHE A 899 3.34 24.55 5.91
N VAL A 900 4.27 25.23 6.57
CA VAL A 900 5.70 24.91 6.58
C VAL A 900 6.13 24.74 8.03
N LEU A 901 6.67 23.58 8.35
CA LEU A 901 7.21 23.25 9.67
C LEU A 901 8.73 23.14 9.59
N CYS A 902 9.43 23.74 10.55
CA CYS A 902 10.89 23.63 10.68
C CYS A 902 11.25 23.07 12.05
N ALA A 903 12.01 21.97 12.13
CA ALA A 903 12.50 21.39 13.38
C ALA A 903 14.03 21.48 13.47
N LEU A 904 14.54 22.09 14.54
CA LEU A 904 15.98 22.26 14.75
C LEU A 904 16.65 20.95 15.20
N ASN A 905 17.61 20.45 14.43
CA ASN A 905 18.54 19.42 14.87
C ASN A 905 19.78 20.10 15.49
N ALA A 906 19.77 20.26 16.81
CA ALA A 906 20.82 20.94 17.55
C ALA A 906 22.21 20.27 17.43
N THR A 907 22.28 18.97 17.13
CA THR A 907 23.55 18.24 16.96
C THR A 907 24.23 18.49 15.61
N ARG A 908 23.46 18.90 14.59
CA ARG A 908 23.94 19.11 13.21
C ARG A 908 23.98 20.57 12.78
N ASP A 909 23.32 21.44 13.53
CA ASP A 909 23.06 22.85 13.19
C ASP A 909 22.34 22.99 11.83
N LEU A 910 21.29 22.19 11.68
CA LEU A 910 20.38 22.11 10.54
C LEU A 910 18.93 22.22 11.02
N TYR A 911 18.06 22.85 10.25
CA TYR A 911 16.61 22.66 10.34
C TYR A 911 16.18 21.60 9.33
N LEU A 912 15.38 20.63 9.77
CA LEU A 912 14.55 19.82 8.89
C LEU A 912 13.28 20.62 8.59
N VAL A 913 13.03 20.91 7.32
CA VAL A 913 11.89 21.71 6.83
C VAL A 913 10.96 20.82 6.02
N VAL A 914 9.67 20.82 6.37
CA VAL A 914 8.62 20.06 5.67
C VAL A 914 7.48 21.00 5.29
N GLY A 915 7.05 20.95 4.02
CA GLY A 915 5.95 21.76 3.48
C GLY A 915 4.73 20.91 3.15
N LEU A 916 3.54 21.26 3.66
CA LEU A 916 2.29 20.49 3.51
C LEU A 916 1.16 21.38 3.01
N ILE A 917 0.36 20.86 2.07
CA ILE A 917 -0.88 21.51 1.60
C ILE A 917 -2.08 20.77 2.18
N GLY A 918 -2.97 21.50 2.84
CA GLY A 918 -4.19 20.95 3.44
C GLY A 918 -5.44 21.39 2.71
N SER A 919 -6.29 20.45 2.30
CA SER A 919 -7.60 20.79 1.72
C SER A 919 -8.48 21.56 2.74
N PRO A 920 -9.28 22.56 2.30
CA PRO A 920 -10.24 23.24 3.17
C PRO A 920 -11.33 22.30 3.70
N ASP A 921 -11.60 21.20 2.99
CA ASP A 921 -12.55 20.16 3.37
C ASP A 921 -11.82 18.96 4.02
N PHE A 922 -12.57 18.09 4.71
CA PHE A 922 -12.04 16.88 5.33
C PHE A 922 -12.26 15.66 4.41
N GLY A 923 -11.30 14.74 4.38
CA GLY A 923 -11.31 13.60 3.46
C GLY A 923 -10.79 13.91 2.05
N ASP A 924 -10.65 15.17 1.65
CA ASP A 924 -10.03 15.57 0.38
C ASP A 924 -8.51 15.84 0.52
N VAL A 925 -7.77 15.62 -0.57
CA VAL A 925 -6.30 15.68 -0.63
C VAL A 925 -5.84 16.56 -1.80
N GLN A 926 -5.18 17.67 -1.47
CA GLN A 926 -4.56 18.55 -2.46
C GLN A 926 -3.13 18.13 -2.77
N ARG A 927 -2.77 18.14 -4.06
CA ARG A 927 -1.42 17.82 -4.54
C ARG A 927 -0.40 18.83 -4.04
N ASN A 928 0.73 18.34 -3.56
CA ASN A 928 1.73 19.17 -2.89
C ASN A 928 2.65 19.88 -3.90
N ARG A 929 2.66 21.21 -3.88
CA ARG A 929 3.50 22.04 -4.76
C ARG A 929 4.85 22.44 -4.15
N PHE A 930 5.11 22.10 -2.89
CA PHE A 930 6.32 22.56 -2.19
C PHE A 930 7.63 22.04 -2.80
N GLY A 931 7.66 20.89 -3.46
CA GLY A 931 8.90 20.36 -4.07
C GLY A 931 9.56 21.33 -5.05
N LEU A 932 8.80 21.85 -6.03
CA LEU A 932 9.33 22.85 -6.97
C LEU A 932 9.55 24.22 -6.30
N ALA A 933 8.68 24.61 -5.36
CA ALA A 933 8.80 25.90 -4.67
C ALA A 933 10.03 25.97 -3.75
N PHE A 934 10.41 24.85 -3.11
CA PHE A 934 11.64 24.73 -2.33
C PHE A 934 12.87 24.77 -3.23
N GLN A 935 12.87 24.11 -4.39
CA GLN A 935 13.98 24.21 -5.36
C GLN A 935 14.17 25.65 -5.89
N ASP A 936 13.08 26.35 -6.24
CA ASP A 936 13.11 27.76 -6.66
C ASP A 936 13.60 28.67 -5.51
N ALA A 937 13.13 28.45 -4.28
CA ALA A 937 13.55 29.21 -3.10
C ALA A 937 15.02 28.96 -2.71
N ILE A 938 15.54 27.73 -2.81
CA ILE A 938 16.98 27.41 -2.64
C ILE A 938 17.80 28.17 -3.69
N ARG A 939 17.44 28.05 -4.97
CA ARG A 939 18.14 28.71 -6.09
C ARG A 939 18.16 30.24 -5.94
N LYS A 940 17.05 30.85 -5.50
CA LYS A 940 16.93 32.30 -5.25
C LYS A 940 17.63 32.80 -3.99
N SER A 941 17.79 31.95 -2.98
CA SER A 941 18.40 32.31 -1.69
C SER A 941 19.90 32.05 -1.61
N GLY A 942 20.42 31.10 -2.40
CA GLY A 942 21.76 30.57 -2.23
C GLY A 942 21.94 29.77 -0.93
N ALA A 943 20.83 29.38 -0.28
CA ALA A 943 20.86 28.66 1.00
C ALA A 943 21.55 27.29 0.86
N ARG A 944 22.41 26.95 1.82
CA ARG A 944 23.07 25.64 1.91
C ARG A 944 22.07 24.60 2.41
N ALA A 945 21.29 24.07 1.47
CA ALA A 945 20.25 23.09 1.68
C ALA A 945 20.66 21.69 1.16
N ARG A 946 20.02 20.64 1.68
CA ARG A 946 20.08 19.27 1.17
C ARG A 946 18.67 18.80 0.81
N SER A 947 18.38 18.75 -0.48
CA SER A 947 17.10 18.30 -1.06
C SER A 947 17.10 16.84 -1.53
N GLU A 948 18.27 16.21 -1.61
CA GLU A 948 18.46 14.84 -2.13
C GLU A 948 18.48 13.75 -1.04
N GLY A 949 18.19 14.14 0.21
CA GLY A 949 18.25 13.26 1.39
C GLY A 949 17.14 12.22 1.46
N TRP A 950 15.99 12.49 0.84
CA TRP A 950 14.80 11.63 0.86
C TRP A 950 14.11 11.61 -0.51
N PHE A 951 13.23 10.63 -0.74
CA PHE A 951 12.36 10.62 -1.92
C PHE A 951 11.24 11.67 -1.86
N ASP A 952 10.79 12.02 -0.65
CA ASP A 952 9.78 13.05 -0.46
C ASP A 952 10.36 14.45 -0.74
N THR A 953 10.14 14.94 -1.96
CA THR A 953 10.48 16.31 -2.41
C THR A 953 9.92 17.43 -1.51
N THR A 954 8.98 17.12 -0.62
CA THR A 954 8.34 18.08 0.30
C THR A 954 9.09 18.21 1.64
N ALA A 955 10.24 17.52 1.79
CA ALA A 955 11.18 17.61 2.90
C ALA A 955 12.59 18.07 2.45
N VAL A 956 13.20 19.00 3.19
CA VAL A 956 14.54 19.57 2.89
C VAL A 956 15.28 19.87 4.21
N GLU A 957 16.57 19.56 4.32
CA GLU A 957 17.43 20.11 5.39
C GLU A 957 18.04 21.46 4.97
N ILE A 958 18.07 22.46 5.86
CA ILE A 958 18.65 23.78 5.61
C ILE A 958 19.56 24.18 6.77
N ARG A 959 20.71 24.81 6.50
CA ARG A 959 21.57 25.41 7.55
C ARG A 959 20.79 26.43 8.39
N LYS A 960 21.07 26.43 9.71
CA LYS A 960 20.39 27.31 10.69
C LYS A 960 20.50 28.80 10.37
N GLU A 961 21.65 29.20 9.84
CA GLU A 961 21.94 30.57 9.38
C GLU A 961 21.07 30.95 8.17
N ASP A 962 20.83 29.99 7.27
CA ASP A 962 20.25 30.22 5.94
C ASP A 962 18.72 30.09 5.93
N LEU A 963 18.10 29.65 7.02
CA LEU A 963 16.64 29.45 7.10
C LEU A 963 15.86 30.76 6.85
N THR A 964 16.30 31.89 7.41
CA THR A 964 15.61 33.18 7.26
C THR A 964 15.58 33.65 5.79
N PRO A 965 16.73 33.80 5.09
CA PRO A 965 16.72 34.25 3.69
C PRO A 965 16.06 33.24 2.72
N PHE A 966 15.97 31.95 3.08
CA PHE A 966 15.15 30.96 2.38
C PHE A 966 13.65 31.22 2.57
N VAL A 967 13.18 31.36 3.82
CA VAL A 967 11.76 31.62 4.15
C VAL A 967 11.25 32.92 3.52
N GLU A 968 12.09 33.96 3.44
CA GLU A 968 11.76 35.24 2.80
C GLU A 968 11.55 35.14 1.28
N ARG A 969 12.14 34.14 0.62
CA ARG A 969 12.06 33.90 -0.83
C ARG A 969 11.13 32.75 -1.22
N LEU A 970 10.49 32.12 -0.23
CA LEU A 970 9.58 31.01 -0.44
C LEU A 970 8.20 31.51 -0.86
N GLU A 971 7.94 31.48 -2.16
CA GLU A 971 6.65 31.83 -2.74
C GLU A 971 6.02 30.64 -3.46
N LEU A 972 4.78 30.31 -3.09
CA LEU A 972 3.94 29.40 -3.85
C LEU A 972 3.30 30.18 -5.00
N ARG A 973 3.64 29.82 -6.24
CA ARG A 973 2.94 30.32 -7.44
C ARG A 973 1.54 29.69 -7.47
N SER A 974 0.52 30.55 -7.55
CA SER A 974 -0.92 30.21 -7.49
C SER A 974 -1.44 29.54 -8.75
#